data_AF-A0A6P0VHA4-F1
#
_entry.id   AF-A0A6P0VHA4-F1
#
_cell.length_a   1.000
_cell.length_b   1.000
_cell.length_c   1.000
_cell.angle_alpha   90.00
_cell.angle_beta   90.00
_cell.angle_gamma   90.00
#
_symmetry.space_group_name_H-M   'P 1'
#
loop_
_entity.id
_entity.type
_entity.pdbx_description
1 polymer ?
#
loop_
_entity_poly.entity_id
_entity_poly.type
_entity_poly.pdbx_seq_one_letter_code
_entity_poly.pdbx_strand_id
1 'polypeptide(L)'
;MLSGSGQTIGGRYKIISQLGQGGFGRTFIAQDQHLPDQQHCVVKQLQPQATDPLTLQIARRLFDTEAKVLYQLGTHEQIPRLFAFFEENQEFYLVQELIEGNDLSQELIPGKRLSEAQVISLLKDILEILEFVHEQKVIHRDINPHNIIRRKQDGKLVLIDFGAVKQVSTQVIQGGKTSFTVAIGTPGYRPSEQANGNPRLSSDIYATGIIAIQSLTGLQPHQLPTDQETGEISWQDQATVRPELARVLDKMVRYDFRERYQSASSCLQVLKDLSIVTNSTTLALPVTSASQVITKPKITPQAKRFRPILKKILIAMGVIGMGVGATVLLINVLKSANATDLYRRGEIFFELKRYDQALDAYQQAVAIKPEYAPAWLGQGDTLSKLQQYEEALEAYDQAIQIQPDYLEAWNSRGEALAQLQHHEEAIDAFDAALKIQSDSLEAWHNRGDVQIKLQQYSEAIASFDQVLELQPDYFQAWYRRGWALHNLRRYEEALASYDQAVEYKPDASGAWYQRGNALSNLHKYPEAVASYDQAVQFQPQFSSAWYSRGSALRNLRQYEEAVDSFDQTLKYKPEHYEAWYDRGWALHQLQRYEEAIASYDQSLKFHKNYPQAWYSRGNALYNLKNYQGAIASYDQAVALKPNYHEAWYSRGNALFSLKQYSQAVTSFEEALRYKSDYQEASKGKEQAIQAAQVISEEESREQGSSGDGEDGEMGSRGAEEAGEVSQ
;
A
#
# COMPACT_ATOMS: atom_id res chain seq x y z
N MET A 1 20.95 25.07 -30.66
CA MET A 1 20.97 23.88 -31.55
C MET A 1 20.01 22.85 -30.96
N LEU A 2 19.25 22.13 -31.79
CA LEU A 2 18.30 21.12 -31.30
C LEU A 2 19.07 19.89 -30.78
N SER A 3 19.06 19.67 -29.46
CA SER A 3 19.72 18.52 -28.82
C SER A 3 18.96 17.23 -29.12
N GLY A 4 19.34 16.51 -30.19
CA GLY A 4 18.82 15.18 -30.51
C GLY A 4 18.57 14.89 -32.00
N SER A 5 18.50 15.92 -32.87
CA SER A 5 18.27 15.67 -34.31
C SER A 5 19.45 14.91 -34.91
N GLY A 6 19.17 13.75 -35.52
CA GLY A 6 20.16 12.83 -36.09
C GLY A 6 20.63 11.70 -35.17
N GLN A 7 20.27 11.69 -33.88
CA GLN A 7 20.59 10.58 -32.96
C GLN A 7 19.73 9.35 -33.29
N THR A 8 20.34 8.15 -33.31
CA THR A 8 19.61 6.87 -33.37
C THR A 8 19.42 6.32 -31.95
N ILE A 9 18.20 5.91 -31.62
CA ILE A 9 17.79 5.34 -30.33
C ILE A 9 17.38 3.87 -30.54
N GLY A 10 17.73 3.00 -29.59
CA GLY A 10 17.50 1.55 -29.68
C GLY A 10 18.19 0.88 -30.88
N GLY A 11 19.24 1.51 -31.42
CA GLY A 11 19.92 1.10 -32.66
C GLY A 11 19.07 1.14 -33.94
N ARG A 12 17.81 1.60 -33.88
CA ARG A 12 16.82 1.47 -34.97
C ARG A 12 16.09 2.76 -35.34
N TYR A 13 15.85 3.64 -34.37
CA TYR A 13 14.96 4.80 -34.56
C TYR A 13 15.75 6.10 -34.61
N LYS A 14 15.87 6.70 -35.79
CA LYS A 14 16.63 7.95 -35.99
C LYS A 14 15.74 9.16 -35.74
N ILE A 15 16.03 9.94 -34.69
CA ILE A 15 15.29 11.17 -34.38
C ILE A 15 15.47 12.20 -35.49
N ILE A 16 14.35 12.70 -36.01
CA ILE A 16 14.30 13.76 -37.02
C ILE A 16 14.07 15.11 -36.33
N SER A 17 13.01 15.21 -35.53
CA SER A 17 12.57 16.43 -34.86
C SER A 17 11.91 16.13 -33.51
N GLN A 18 11.85 17.15 -32.64
CA GLN A 18 11.14 17.08 -31.36
C GLN A 18 9.75 17.72 -31.53
N LEU A 19 8.69 16.99 -31.18
CA LEU A 19 7.30 17.45 -31.18
C LEU A 19 6.92 18.20 -29.91
N GLY A 20 7.43 17.76 -28.75
CA GLY A 20 7.06 18.34 -27.47
C GLY A 20 8.00 17.95 -26.33
N GLN A 21 7.89 18.67 -25.21
CA GLN A 21 8.57 18.37 -23.96
C GLN A 21 7.67 18.75 -22.78
N GLY A 22 7.49 17.83 -21.85
CA GLY A 22 6.72 18.02 -20.62
C GLY A 22 7.54 17.67 -19.38
N GLY A 23 6.92 17.72 -18.20
CA GLY A 23 7.59 17.50 -16.92
C GLY A 23 8.16 16.09 -16.69
N PHE A 24 7.77 15.10 -17.50
CA PHE A 24 8.18 13.69 -17.34
C PHE A 24 8.77 13.08 -18.62
N GLY A 25 8.99 13.86 -19.68
CA GLY A 25 9.45 13.28 -20.94
C GLY A 25 9.47 14.21 -22.15
N ARG A 26 9.93 13.65 -23.26
CA ARG A 26 10.05 14.29 -24.58
C ARG A 26 9.39 13.42 -25.64
N THR A 27 8.76 14.06 -26.62
CA THR A 27 8.14 13.38 -27.76
C THR A 27 8.85 13.81 -29.02
N PHE A 28 9.23 12.84 -29.86
CA PHE A 28 9.98 13.05 -31.10
C PHE A 28 9.27 12.41 -32.28
N ILE A 29 9.48 12.95 -33.48
CA ILE A 29 9.34 12.18 -34.72
C ILE A 29 10.67 11.48 -34.98
N ALA A 30 10.61 10.17 -35.20
CA ALA A 30 11.74 9.36 -35.60
C ALA A 30 11.46 8.58 -36.89
N GLN A 31 12.53 8.17 -37.54
CA GLN A 31 12.51 7.31 -38.71
C GLN A 31 12.90 5.88 -38.30
N ASP A 32 12.08 4.89 -38.66
CA ASP A 32 12.47 3.49 -38.52
C ASP A 32 13.48 3.14 -39.61
N GLN A 33 14.73 2.87 -39.22
CA GLN A 33 15.80 2.56 -40.17
C GLN A 33 15.79 1.10 -40.65
N HIS A 34 14.94 0.23 -40.07
CA HIS A 34 14.87 -1.20 -40.39
C HIS A 34 13.68 -1.57 -41.28
N LEU A 35 12.77 -0.63 -41.56
CA LEU A 35 11.65 -0.83 -42.48
C LEU A 35 11.94 -0.24 -43.87
N PRO A 36 11.48 -0.89 -44.95
CA PRO A 36 11.46 -0.28 -46.27
C PRO A 36 10.61 1.01 -46.26
N ASP A 37 10.89 1.91 -47.19
CA ASP A 37 10.28 3.24 -47.30
C ASP A 37 10.45 4.16 -46.07
N GLN A 38 11.30 3.77 -45.11
CA GLN A 38 11.89 4.68 -44.12
C GLN A 38 10.80 5.40 -43.27
N GLN A 39 9.82 4.60 -42.82
CA GLN A 39 8.57 5.06 -42.22
C GLN A 39 8.76 5.92 -40.95
N HIS A 40 7.95 6.98 -40.85
CA HIS A 40 7.93 7.87 -39.69
C HIS A 40 7.11 7.28 -38.52
N CYS A 41 7.60 7.46 -37.31
CA CYS A 41 6.97 7.03 -36.07
C CYS A 41 7.13 8.10 -34.97
N VAL A 42 6.32 8.00 -33.92
CA VAL A 42 6.44 8.83 -32.71
C VAL A 42 7.23 8.07 -31.67
N VAL A 43 8.28 8.70 -31.13
CA VAL A 43 9.05 8.18 -29.99
C VAL A 43 8.76 9.05 -28.78
N LYS A 44 8.12 8.49 -27.75
CA LYS A 44 7.97 9.09 -26.43
C LYS A 44 9.10 8.59 -25.53
N GLN A 45 9.99 9.49 -25.14
CA GLN A 45 10.99 9.26 -24.10
C GLN A 45 10.40 9.70 -22.75
N LEU A 46 10.28 8.77 -21.80
CA LEU A 46 10.00 9.09 -20.40
C LEU A 46 11.33 9.34 -19.69
N GLN A 47 11.53 10.56 -19.20
CA GLN A 47 12.72 10.99 -18.48
C GLN A 47 12.37 11.32 -17.02
N PRO A 48 12.78 10.48 -16.05
CA PRO A 48 12.55 10.73 -14.63
C PRO A 48 13.30 11.97 -14.12
N GLN A 49 12.61 12.82 -13.34
CA GLN A 49 13.22 14.04 -12.76
C GLN A 49 14.21 13.75 -11.62
N ALA A 50 14.20 12.53 -11.08
CA ALA A 50 15.13 12.08 -10.05
C ALA A 50 15.63 10.66 -10.39
N THR A 51 16.91 10.43 -10.14
CA THR A 51 17.63 9.16 -10.41
C THR A 51 17.66 8.23 -9.20
N ASP A 52 16.85 8.49 -8.17
CA ASP A 52 16.75 7.59 -7.03
C ASP A 52 16.03 6.29 -7.42
N PRO A 53 16.37 5.13 -6.79
CA PRO A 53 15.83 3.84 -7.20
C PRO A 53 14.30 3.74 -7.13
N LEU A 54 13.64 4.48 -6.23
CA LEU A 54 12.19 4.44 -6.06
C LEU A 54 11.48 5.22 -7.18
N THR A 55 11.95 6.43 -7.51
CA THR A 55 11.43 7.20 -8.65
C THR A 55 11.66 6.46 -9.97
N LEU A 56 12.81 5.81 -10.16
CA LEU A 56 13.09 4.97 -11.32
C LEU A 56 12.16 3.74 -11.40
N GLN A 57 11.89 3.06 -10.27
CA GLN A 57 10.96 1.93 -10.24
C GLN A 57 9.51 2.36 -10.52
N ILE A 58 9.09 3.51 -10.02
CA ILE A 58 7.77 4.09 -10.33
C ILE A 58 7.70 4.43 -11.83
N ALA A 59 8.69 5.13 -12.38
CA ALA A 59 8.74 5.46 -13.81
C ALA A 59 8.67 4.21 -14.70
N ARG A 60 9.45 3.16 -14.39
CA ARG A 60 9.41 1.86 -15.09
C ARG A 60 8.01 1.23 -15.03
N ARG A 61 7.38 1.18 -13.84
CA ARG A 61 6.02 0.63 -13.68
C ARG A 61 4.97 1.39 -14.50
N LEU A 62 5.07 2.72 -14.57
CA LEU A 62 4.16 3.55 -15.36
C LEU A 62 4.34 3.30 -16.86
N PHE A 63 5.59 3.26 -17.32
CA PHE A 63 5.96 2.94 -18.70
C PHE A 63 5.47 1.54 -19.14
N ASP A 64 5.75 0.52 -18.33
CA ASP A 64 5.28 -0.85 -18.57
C ASP A 64 3.75 -0.94 -18.64
N THR A 65 3.04 -0.07 -17.92
CA THR A 65 1.57 -0.04 -17.92
C THR A 65 1.02 0.54 -19.23
N GLU A 66 1.56 1.65 -19.74
CA GLU A 66 1.12 2.21 -21.04
C GLU A 66 1.44 1.23 -22.19
N ALA A 67 2.63 0.60 -22.17
CA ALA A 67 3.01 -0.41 -23.16
C ALA A 67 2.07 -1.63 -23.13
N LYS A 68 1.73 -2.16 -21.95
CA LYS A 68 0.80 -3.28 -21.80
C LYS A 68 -0.61 -2.94 -22.27
N VAL A 69 -1.12 -1.75 -21.96
CA VAL A 69 -2.46 -1.31 -22.39
C VAL A 69 -2.54 -1.20 -23.91
N LEU A 70 -1.55 -0.58 -24.56
CA LEU A 70 -1.52 -0.48 -26.02
C LEU A 70 -1.34 -1.84 -26.70
N TYR A 71 -0.55 -2.73 -26.10
CA TYR A 71 -0.42 -4.11 -26.58
C TYR A 71 -1.75 -4.90 -26.46
N GLN A 72 -2.47 -4.73 -25.35
CA GLN A 72 -3.79 -5.34 -25.12
C GLN A 72 -4.86 -4.83 -26.09
N LEU A 73 -4.86 -3.52 -26.39
CA LEU A 73 -5.77 -2.90 -27.36
C LEU A 73 -5.45 -3.31 -28.81
N GLY A 74 -4.25 -3.84 -29.07
CA GLY A 74 -3.88 -4.49 -30.32
C GLY A 74 -3.77 -3.53 -31.50
N THR A 75 -4.58 -3.75 -32.56
CA THR A 75 -4.61 -2.90 -33.75
C THR A 75 -6.04 -2.40 -33.95
N HIS A 76 -6.23 -1.09 -33.87
CA HIS A 76 -7.51 -0.41 -34.02
C HIS A 76 -7.33 0.86 -34.86
N GLU A 77 -8.27 1.20 -35.72
CA GLU A 77 -8.08 2.28 -36.71
C GLU A 77 -7.95 3.69 -36.09
N GLN A 78 -8.42 3.84 -34.86
CA GLN A 78 -8.50 5.11 -34.12
C GLN A 78 -7.69 5.10 -32.81
N ILE A 79 -6.72 4.18 -32.68
CA ILE A 79 -5.77 4.11 -31.55
C ILE A 79 -4.37 3.87 -32.16
N PRO A 80 -3.33 4.67 -31.85
CA PRO A 80 -2.01 4.50 -32.45
C PRO A 80 -1.44 3.11 -32.17
N ARG A 81 -0.99 2.42 -33.22
CA ARG A 81 -0.34 1.12 -33.05
C ARG A 81 1.00 1.25 -32.31
N LEU A 82 1.24 0.38 -31.34
CA LEU A 82 2.55 0.22 -30.70
C LEU A 82 3.49 -0.56 -31.62
N PHE A 83 4.68 0.01 -31.90
CA PHE A 83 5.73 -0.63 -32.71
C PHE A 83 6.83 -1.26 -31.86
N ALA A 84 7.24 -0.59 -30.77
CA ALA A 84 8.25 -1.08 -29.83
C ALA A 84 8.11 -0.37 -28.47
N PHE A 85 8.62 -1.01 -27.42
CA PHE A 85 8.90 -0.38 -26.13
C PHE A 85 10.22 -0.96 -25.60
N PHE A 86 11.10 -0.13 -25.07
CA PHE A 86 12.41 -0.56 -24.55
C PHE A 86 13.00 0.45 -23.57
N GLU A 87 14.00 0.00 -22.81
CA GLU A 87 14.81 0.82 -21.91
C GLU A 87 16.25 0.89 -22.45
N GLU A 88 16.82 2.10 -22.52
CA GLU A 88 18.21 2.33 -22.93
C GLU A 88 18.81 3.42 -22.04
N ASN A 89 19.94 3.14 -21.39
CA ASN A 89 20.62 4.09 -20.46
C ASN A 89 19.73 4.63 -19.32
N GLN A 90 18.83 3.81 -18.76
CA GLN A 90 17.84 4.17 -17.72
C GLN A 90 16.74 5.16 -18.19
N GLU A 91 16.66 5.42 -19.49
CA GLU A 91 15.58 6.17 -20.14
C GLU A 91 14.63 5.19 -20.83
N PHE A 92 13.32 5.47 -20.81
CA PHE A 92 12.30 4.55 -21.32
C PHE A 92 11.66 5.09 -22.60
N TYR A 93 11.59 4.27 -23.66
CA TYR A 93 11.19 4.70 -25.00
C TYR A 93 10.00 3.90 -25.54
N LEU A 94 8.90 4.60 -25.78
CA LEU A 94 7.67 4.05 -26.35
C LEU A 94 7.54 4.51 -27.79
N VAL A 95 7.51 3.57 -28.74
CA VAL A 95 7.49 3.85 -30.18
C VAL A 95 6.12 3.50 -30.75
N GLN A 96 5.42 4.51 -31.26
CA GLN A 96 4.03 4.45 -31.72
C GLN A 96 3.92 4.92 -33.18
N GLU A 97 2.80 4.58 -33.80
CA GLU A 97 2.36 5.13 -35.07
C GLU A 97 2.29 6.68 -35.05
N LEU A 98 2.77 7.33 -36.12
CA LEU A 98 2.64 8.77 -36.28
C LEU A 98 1.26 9.11 -36.87
N ILE A 99 0.44 9.79 -36.08
CA ILE A 99 -0.86 10.32 -36.52
C ILE A 99 -0.68 11.76 -37.00
N GLU A 100 -0.66 11.97 -38.31
CA GLU A 100 -0.67 13.33 -38.87
C GLU A 100 -2.05 13.98 -38.67
N GLY A 101 -2.09 15.06 -37.88
CA GLY A 101 -3.33 15.75 -37.55
C GLY A 101 -3.11 16.89 -36.56
N ASN A 102 -4.21 17.52 -36.14
CA ASN A 102 -4.23 18.48 -35.03
C ASN A 102 -4.99 17.88 -33.85
N ASP A 103 -4.60 18.19 -32.62
CA ASP A 103 -5.37 17.82 -31.44
C ASP A 103 -6.61 18.72 -31.27
N LEU A 104 -7.64 18.22 -30.59
CA LEU A 104 -8.91 18.94 -30.42
C LEU A 104 -8.77 20.24 -29.63
N SER A 105 -7.71 20.48 -28.84
CA SER A 105 -7.54 21.77 -28.16
C SER A 105 -7.36 22.93 -29.16
N GLN A 106 -6.84 22.63 -30.36
CA GLN A 106 -6.69 23.59 -31.46
C GLN A 106 -8.01 23.84 -32.21
N GLU A 107 -8.96 22.89 -32.16
CA GLU A 107 -10.30 23.04 -32.73
C GLU A 107 -11.27 23.76 -31.78
N LEU A 108 -11.17 23.45 -30.48
CA LEU A 108 -12.04 23.94 -29.40
C LEU A 108 -11.54 25.27 -28.81
N ILE A 109 -11.47 26.28 -29.67
CA ILE A 109 -11.01 27.63 -29.33
C ILE A 109 -11.89 28.25 -28.21
N PRO A 110 -11.33 28.74 -27.10
CA PRO A 110 -12.10 29.39 -26.02
C PRO A 110 -13.01 30.51 -26.53
N GLY A 111 -14.25 30.57 -26.03
CA GLY A 111 -15.28 31.52 -26.45
C GLY A 111 -15.99 31.18 -27.77
N LYS A 112 -15.47 30.24 -28.57
CA LYS A 112 -16.15 29.75 -29.78
C LYS A 112 -17.06 28.57 -29.43
N ARG A 113 -18.30 28.60 -29.92
CA ARG A 113 -19.30 27.55 -29.70
C ARG A 113 -19.47 26.68 -30.94
N LEU A 114 -19.62 25.38 -30.75
CA LEU A 114 -20.05 24.44 -31.79
C LEU A 114 -21.58 24.35 -31.80
N SER A 115 -22.17 24.04 -32.95
CA SER A 115 -23.60 23.77 -33.04
C SER A 115 -23.95 22.43 -32.39
N GLU A 116 -25.22 22.27 -31.99
CA GLU A 116 -25.70 21.04 -31.34
C GLU A 116 -25.40 19.78 -32.18
N ALA A 117 -25.58 19.86 -33.50
CA ALA A 117 -25.27 18.75 -34.41
C ALA A 117 -23.78 18.39 -34.46
N GLN A 118 -22.89 19.39 -34.40
CA GLN A 118 -21.44 19.16 -34.34
C GLN A 118 -21.02 18.53 -33.01
N VAL A 119 -21.63 18.94 -31.89
CA VAL A 119 -21.36 18.34 -30.58
C VAL A 119 -21.89 16.91 -30.48
N ILE A 120 -23.06 16.62 -31.04
CA ILE A 120 -23.58 15.24 -31.14
C ILE A 120 -22.66 14.37 -32.00
N SER A 121 -22.11 14.88 -33.10
CA SER A 121 -21.11 14.15 -33.90
C SER A 121 -19.84 13.89 -33.10
N LEU A 122 -19.27 14.93 -32.48
CA LEU A 122 -18.05 14.84 -31.66
C LEU A 122 -18.20 13.83 -30.51
N LEU A 123 -19.35 13.83 -29.83
CA LEU A 123 -19.66 12.85 -28.78
C LEU A 123 -19.68 11.42 -29.31
N LYS A 124 -20.29 11.18 -30.47
CA LYS A 124 -20.33 9.85 -31.10
C LYS A 124 -18.94 9.39 -31.50
N ASP A 125 -18.18 10.25 -32.20
CA ASP A 125 -16.82 9.95 -32.65
C ASP A 125 -15.89 9.56 -31.47
N ILE A 126 -16.05 10.20 -30.29
CA ILE A 126 -15.28 9.86 -29.08
C ILE A 126 -15.83 8.57 -28.41
N LEU A 127 -17.15 8.45 -28.28
CA LEU A 127 -17.77 7.30 -27.60
C LEU A 127 -17.64 5.99 -28.39
N GLU A 128 -17.52 6.03 -29.72
CA GLU A 128 -17.23 4.86 -30.56
C GLU A 128 -15.81 4.33 -30.32
N ILE A 129 -14.83 5.22 -30.07
CA ILE A 129 -13.48 4.79 -29.64
C ILE A 129 -13.53 4.23 -28.22
N LEU A 130 -14.23 4.90 -27.30
CA LEU A 130 -14.35 4.44 -25.91
C LEU A 130 -15.12 3.12 -25.78
N GLU A 131 -16.08 2.83 -26.65
CA GLU A 131 -16.78 1.54 -26.71
C GLU A 131 -15.77 0.39 -26.87
N PHE A 132 -14.91 0.44 -27.89
CA PHE A 132 -13.85 -0.55 -28.09
C PHE A 132 -12.86 -0.63 -26.90
N VAL A 133 -12.44 0.50 -26.34
CA VAL A 133 -11.53 0.54 -25.18
C VAL A 133 -12.16 -0.09 -23.94
N HIS A 134 -13.44 0.20 -23.69
CA HIS A 134 -14.20 -0.28 -22.53
C HIS A 134 -14.56 -1.77 -22.65
N GLU A 135 -14.81 -2.29 -23.86
CA GLU A 135 -14.96 -3.73 -24.11
C GLU A 135 -13.72 -4.53 -23.69
N GLN A 136 -12.52 -3.97 -23.92
CA GLN A 136 -11.26 -4.55 -23.45
C GLN A 136 -11.00 -4.34 -21.94
N LYS A 137 -11.97 -3.81 -21.19
CA LYS A 137 -11.87 -3.46 -19.76
C LYS A 137 -10.77 -2.44 -19.44
N VAL A 138 -10.36 -1.65 -20.42
CA VAL A 138 -9.40 -0.55 -20.24
C VAL A 138 -10.17 0.72 -19.86
N ILE A 139 -9.59 1.54 -18.98
CA ILE A 139 -10.07 2.89 -18.64
C ILE A 139 -8.96 3.86 -19.03
N HIS A 140 -9.27 4.90 -19.81
CA HIS A 140 -8.28 5.81 -20.38
C HIS A 140 -7.71 6.79 -19.35
N ARG A 141 -8.54 7.32 -18.44
CA ARG A 141 -8.19 8.19 -17.29
C ARG A 141 -7.64 9.58 -17.62
N ASP A 142 -7.24 9.89 -18.85
CA ASP A 142 -6.86 11.26 -19.25
C ASP A 142 -7.57 11.73 -20.53
N ILE A 143 -8.87 11.45 -20.67
CA ILE A 143 -9.68 12.00 -21.77
C ILE A 143 -9.74 13.52 -21.65
N ASN A 144 -9.14 14.23 -22.60
CA ASN A 144 -9.17 15.69 -22.73
C ASN A 144 -8.82 16.09 -24.17
N PRO A 145 -9.08 17.34 -24.61
CA PRO A 145 -8.87 17.76 -26.00
C PRO A 145 -7.45 17.61 -26.54
N HIS A 146 -6.40 17.65 -25.71
CA HIS A 146 -5.01 17.48 -26.17
C HIS A 146 -4.64 16.03 -26.50
N ASN A 147 -5.38 15.07 -25.92
CA ASN A 147 -5.13 13.63 -26.10
C ASN A 147 -6.02 13.01 -27.21
N ILE A 148 -6.67 13.84 -28.05
CA ILE A 148 -7.52 13.37 -29.16
C ILE A 148 -7.09 14.13 -30.41
N ILE A 149 -6.56 13.42 -31.41
CA ILE A 149 -6.08 13.99 -32.68
C ILE A 149 -7.13 13.77 -33.77
N ARG A 150 -7.47 14.81 -34.53
CA ARG A 150 -8.19 14.64 -35.81
C ARG A 150 -7.20 14.34 -36.91
N ARG A 151 -7.21 13.10 -37.41
CA ARG A 151 -6.33 12.61 -38.48
C ARG A 151 -6.61 13.35 -39.79
N LYS A 152 -5.57 13.91 -40.40
CA LYS A 152 -5.63 14.76 -41.60
C LYS A 152 -6.08 14.01 -42.86
N GLN A 153 -5.80 12.70 -42.93
CA GLN A 153 -6.08 11.87 -44.11
C GLN A 153 -7.57 11.67 -44.38
N ASP A 154 -8.38 11.50 -43.33
CA ASP A 154 -9.78 11.07 -43.40
C ASP A 154 -10.71 11.81 -42.43
N GLY A 155 -10.19 12.66 -41.55
CA GLY A 155 -10.97 13.47 -40.61
C GLY A 155 -11.44 12.74 -39.35
N LYS A 156 -11.10 11.46 -39.18
CA LYS A 156 -11.46 10.66 -38.00
C LYS A 156 -10.69 11.12 -36.76
N LEU A 157 -11.31 10.96 -35.59
CA LEU A 157 -10.64 11.13 -34.31
C LEU A 157 -9.79 9.91 -33.98
N VAL A 158 -8.62 10.14 -33.40
CA VAL A 158 -7.68 9.13 -32.91
C VAL A 158 -7.38 9.45 -31.45
N LEU A 159 -7.65 8.51 -30.55
CA LEU A 159 -7.39 8.66 -29.13
C LEU A 159 -5.94 8.28 -28.84
N ILE A 160 -5.21 9.15 -28.15
CA ILE A 160 -3.78 8.99 -27.82
C ILE A 160 -3.55 9.08 -26.31
N ASP A 161 -2.34 8.72 -25.86
CA ASP A 161 -1.90 8.88 -24.46
C ASP A 161 -2.70 8.08 -23.41
N PHE A 162 -2.75 6.75 -23.59
CA PHE A 162 -3.30 5.77 -22.62
C PHE A 162 -2.51 5.64 -21.29
N GLY A 163 -1.62 6.60 -21.00
CA GLY A 163 -0.75 6.60 -19.82
C GLY A 163 -1.47 7.12 -18.57
N ALA A 164 -1.61 6.25 -17.57
CA ALA A 164 -2.45 6.50 -16.39
C ALA A 164 -1.91 7.54 -15.36
N VAL A 165 -0.74 8.15 -15.56
CA VAL A 165 -0.13 9.09 -14.59
C VAL A 165 0.62 10.22 -15.29
N LYS A 166 0.07 11.43 -15.22
CA LYS A 166 0.73 12.70 -15.60
C LYS A 166 0.90 13.64 -14.39
N GLN A 167 1.47 13.15 -13.28
CA GLN A 167 2.10 13.98 -12.24
C GLN A 167 2.84 13.14 -11.18
N VAL A 168 4.18 13.14 -11.21
CA VAL A 168 5.05 12.85 -10.06
C VAL A 168 5.77 14.15 -9.68
N SER A 169 5.03 15.14 -9.20
CA SER A 169 5.65 16.40 -8.76
C SER A 169 6.39 16.17 -7.44
N THR A 170 7.71 16.11 -7.49
CA THR A 170 8.58 16.25 -6.31
C THR A 170 8.44 17.67 -5.76
N GLN A 171 7.41 17.89 -4.93
CA GLN A 171 7.37 19.08 -4.07
C GLN A 171 8.50 18.95 -3.05
N VAL A 172 9.46 19.89 -3.12
CA VAL A 172 10.51 20.03 -2.13
C VAL A 172 9.89 20.54 -0.83
N ILE A 173 9.74 19.66 0.15
CA ILE A 173 9.26 19.99 1.50
C ILE A 173 10.47 20.25 2.40
N GLN A 174 10.62 21.47 2.90
CA GLN A 174 11.45 21.73 4.09
C GLN A 174 10.83 20.93 5.25
N GLY A 175 11.52 19.88 5.72
CA GLY A 175 11.01 19.00 6.78
C GLY A 175 11.19 17.49 6.55
N GLY A 176 11.78 17.06 5.43
CA GLY A 176 12.35 15.70 5.32
C GLY A 176 11.37 14.54 5.14
N LYS A 177 10.12 14.79 4.75
CA LYS A 177 9.21 13.76 4.22
C LYS A 177 8.77 14.13 2.80
N THR A 178 9.23 13.35 1.82
CA THR A 178 8.75 13.42 0.43
C THR A 178 7.48 12.59 0.27
N SER A 179 6.32 13.24 0.11
CA SER A 179 5.08 12.56 -0.30
C SER A 179 4.91 12.66 -1.82
N PHE A 180 4.90 11.53 -2.51
CA PHE A 180 4.55 11.48 -3.93
C PHE A 180 3.02 11.57 -4.09
N THR A 181 2.48 12.78 -4.25
CA THR A 181 1.08 12.99 -4.64
C THR A 181 0.91 12.72 -6.13
N VAL A 182 0.62 11.46 -6.47
CA VAL A 182 0.30 11.03 -7.83
C VAL A 182 -1.10 11.51 -8.21
N ALA A 183 -1.17 12.63 -8.93
CA ALA A 183 -2.42 13.24 -9.36
C ALA A 183 -2.79 12.76 -10.79
N ILE A 184 -3.93 12.06 -10.94
CA ILE A 184 -4.28 11.34 -12.17
C ILE A 184 -5.33 12.08 -13.03
N GLY A 185 -4.91 12.63 -14.18
CA GLY A 185 -5.77 13.20 -15.23
C GLY A 185 -5.80 14.73 -15.28
N THR A 186 -6.15 15.32 -16.42
CA THR A 186 -6.10 16.78 -16.64
C THR A 186 -7.11 17.56 -15.75
N PRO A 187 -6.70 18.64 -15.06
CA PRO A 187 -7.60 19.44 -14.21
C PRO A 187 -8.86 19.92 -14.94
N GLY A 188 -10.02 19.74 -14.31
CA GLY A 188 -11.33 20.11 -14.87
C GLY A 188 -12.04 19.03 -15.70
N TYR A 189 -11.29 18.12 -16.34
CA TYR A 189 -11.88 16.92 -16.97
C TYR A 189 -11.90 15.70 -16.02
N ARG A 190 -11.08 15.74 -14.97
CA ARG A 190 -10.94 14.70 -13.94
C ARG A 190 -12.13 14.69 -12.96
N PRO A 191 -12.94 13.60 -12.88
CA PRO A 191 -13.98 13.45 -11.87
C PRO A 191 -13.45 13.04 -10.49
N SER A 192 -14.30 13.12 -9.47
CA SER A 192 -13.94 12.93 -8.06
C SER A 192 -13.45 11.51 -7.73
N GLU A 193 -14.09 10.46 -8.26
CA GLU A 193 -13.68 9.07 -8.00
C GLU A 193 -12.30 8.75 -8.59
N GLN A 194 -11.98 9.34 -9.75
CA GLN A 194 -10.66 9.25 -10.36
C GLN A 194 -9.61 10.06 -9.59
N ALA A 195 -9.96 11.25 -9.09
CA ALA A 195 -9.07 12.05 -8.25
C ALA A 195 -8.66 11.31 -6.96
N ASN A 196 -9.52 10.42 -6.46
CA ASN A 196 -9.28 9.57 -5.29
C ASN A 196 -8.63 8.21 -5.62
N GLY A 197 -8.20 7.99 -6.87
CA GLY A 197 -7.47 6.79 -7.29
C GLY A 197 -8.34 5.60 -7.69
N ASN A 198 -9.67 5.75 -7.73
CA ASN A 198 -10.65 4.71 -8.08
C ASN A 198 -11.38 5.01 -9.42
N PRO A 199 -10.67 5.10 -10.56
CA PRO A 199 -11.28 5.38 -11.85
C PRO A 199 -12.22 4.25 -12.29
N ARG A 200 -13.27 4.60 -13.03
CA ARG A 200 -14.27 3.69 -13.60
C ARG A 200 -14.47 4.00 -15.08
N LEU A 201 -15.16 3.12 -15.82
CA LEU A 201 -15.54 3.38 -17.22
C LEU A 201 -16.38 4.69 -17.33
N SER A 202 -17.20 4.97 -16.32
CA SER A 202 -17.96 6.22 -16.19
C SER A 202 -17.12 7.47 -15.87
N SER A 203 -15.82 7.33 -15.59
CA SER A 203 -14.89 8.46 -15.47
C SER A 203 -14.49 9.03 -16.84
N ASP A 204 -14.24 8.17 -17.83
CA ASP A 204 -13.97 8.60 -19.22
C ASP A 204 -15.21 9.25 -19.85
N ILE A 205 -16.40 8.77 -19.49
CA ILE A 205 -17.69 9.32 -19.94
C ILE A 205 -17.93 10.72 -19.35
N TYR A 206 -17.60 10.94 -18.07
CA TYR A 206 -17.64 12.27 -17.46
C TYR A 206 -16.75 13.25 -18.23
N ALA A 207 -15.48 12.89 -18.44
CA ALA A 207 -14.53 13.73 -19.17
C ALA A 207 -15.00 14.04 -20.61
N THR A 208 -15.61 13.07 -21.29
CA THR A 208 -16.25 13.24 -22.60
C THR A 208 -17.44 14.20 -22.54
N GLY A 209 -18.24 14.15 -21.47
CA GLY A 209 -19.34 15.10 -21.21
C GLY A 209 -18.84 16.53 -20.99
N ILE A 210 -17.73 16.70 -20.26
CA ILE A 210 -17.07 18.00 -20.06
C ILE A 210 -16.60 18.59 -21.40
N ILE A 211 -15.98 17.79 -22.29
CA ILE A 211 -15.58 18.23 -23.64
C ILE A 211 -16.80 18.74 -24.44
N ALA A 212 -17.94 18.07 -24.35
CA ALA A 212 -19.16 18.47 -25.04
C ALA A 212 -19.78 19.75 -24.45
N ILE A 213 -19.82 19.89 -23.12
CA ILE A 213 -20.31 21.11 -22.45
C ILE A 213 -19.39 22.31 -22.76
N GLN A 214 -18.07 22.12 -22.73
CA GLN A 214 -17.09 23.10 -23.20
C GLN A 214 -17.38 23.51 -24.66
N SER A 215 -17.62 22.54 -25.53
CA SER A 215 -17.91 22.78 -26.95
C SER A 215 -19.20 23.58 -27.19
N LEU A 216 -20.24 23.37 -26.38
CA LEU A 216 -21.51 24.10 -26.46
C LEU A 216 -21.43 25.52 -25.87
N THR A 217 -20.75 25.67 -24.73
CA THR A 217 -20.71 26.93 -23.97
C THR A 217 -19.60 27.87 -24.41
N GLY A 218 -18.50 27.32 -24.95
CA GLY A 218 -17.24 28.02 -25.21
C GLY A 218 -16.41 28.26 -23.93
N LEU A 219 -16.85 27.78 -22.77
CA LEU A 219 -16.19 27.97 -21.47
C LEU A 219 -15.18 26.85 -21.21
N GLN A 220 -14.04 27.18 -20.61
CA GLN A 220 -13.10 26.18 -20.12
C GLN A 220 -13.67 25.47 -18.87
N PRO A 221 -13.30 24.21 -18.57
CA PRO A 221 -13.91 23.45 -17.49
C PRO A 221 -13.88 24.13 -16.11
N HIS A 222 -12.80 24.86 -15.80
CA HIS A 222 -12.66 25.63 -14.54
C HIS A 222 -13.51 26.92 -14.48
N GLN A 223 -14.21 27.25 -15.56
CA GLN A 223 -15.11 28.40 -15.68
C GLN A 223 -16.59 27.99 -15.70
N LEU A 224 -16.87 26.68 -15.68
CA LEU A 224 -18.24 26.17 -15.64
C LEU A 224 -18.83 26.42 -14.24
N PRO A 225 -20.05 26.95 -14.12
CA PRO A 225 -20.70 27.14 -12.82
C PRO A 225 -20.95 25.79 -12.15
N THR A 226 -20.79 25.72 -10.83
CA THR A 226 -21.16 24.55 -10.03
C THR A 226 -22.14 24.94 -8.93
N ASP A 227 -23.14 24.12 -8.73
CA ASP A 227 -24.07 24.23 -7.61
C ASP A 227 -23.35 23.95 -6.28
N GLN A 228 -23.58 24.79 -5.27
CA GLN A 228 -22.81 24.75 -4.02
C GLN A 228 -23.26 23.66 -3.04
N GLU A 229 -24.49 23.15 -3.17
CA GLU A 229 -25.03 22.11 -2.28
C GLU A 229 -24.79 20.70 -2.81
N THR A 230 -24.86 20.54 -4.14
CA THR A 230 -24.79 19.25 -4.83
C THR A 230 -23.44 19.00 -5.52
N GLY A 231 -22.67 20.05 -5.83
CA GLY A 231 -21.44 19.96 -6.62
C GLY A 231 -21.66 19.69 -8.11
N GLU A 232 -22.91 19.70 -8.58
CA GLU A 232 -23.29 19.47 -9.98
C GLU A 232 -22.95 20.66 -10.87
N ILE A 233 -22.69 20.42 -12.16
CA ILE A 233 -22.32 21.47 -13.12
C ILE A 233 -23.59 22.15 -13.67
N SER A 234 -23.76 23.43 -13.38
CA SER A 234 -24.89 24.27 -13.81
C SER A 234 -24.58 24.97 -15.14
N TRP A 235 -24.50 24.21 -16.24
CA TRP A 235 -24.07 24.73 -17.55
C TRP A 235 -25.21 25.21 -18.48
N GLN A 236 -26.46 24.83 -18.22
CA GLN A 236 -27.57 25.04 -19.18
C GLN A 236 -27.91 26.52 -19.43
N ASP A 237 -27.73 27.40 -18.44
CA ASP A 237 -27.90 28.85 -18.62
C ASP A 237 -26.84 29.46 -19.56
N GLN A 238 -25.76 28.73 -19.86
CA GLN A 238 -24.66 29.20 -20.71
C GLN A 238 -24.86 28.82 -22.19
N ALA A 239 -25.68 27.81 -22.52
CA ALA A 239 -25.89 27.35 -23.90
C ALA A 239 -27.31 26.81 -24.15
N THR A 240 -27.96 27.29 -25.23
CA THR A 240 -29.30 26.83 -25.63
C THR A 240 -29.20 25.56 -26.49
N VAL A 241 -29.73 24.44 -25.99
CA VAL A 241 -29.85 23.15 -26.71
C VAL A 241 -31.22 22.53 -26.47
N ARG A 242 -31.55 21.46 -27.22
CA ARG A 242 -32.76 20.65 -26.97
C ARG A 242 -32.75 20.00 -25.57
N PRO A 243 -33.90 19.94 -24.86
CA PRO A 243 -34.01 19.31 -23.54
C PRO A 243 -33.57 17.84 -23.49
N GLU A 244 -33.62 17.15 -24.62
CA GLU A 244 -33.16 15.77 -24.74
C GLU A 244 -31.64 15.67 -24.66
N LEU A 245 -30.89 16.53 -25.36
CA LEU A 245 -29.43 16.54 -25.28
C LEU A 245 -28.96 17.06 -23.91
N ALA A 246 -29.63 18.07 -23.37
CA ALA A 246 -29.34 18.58 -22.02
C ALA A 246 -29.36 17.46 -20.98
N ARG A 247 -30.42 16.64 -20.97
CA ARG A 247 -30.53 15.47 -20.08
C ARG A 247 -29.44 14.41 -20.28
N VAL A 248 -28.98 14.19 -21.51
CA VAL A 248 -27.85 13.27 -21.77
C VAL A 248 -26.57 13.84 -21.18
N LEU A 249 -26.27 15.12 -21.43
CA LEU A 249 -25.05 15.77 -20.93
C LEU A 249 -25.02 15.87 -19.41
N ASP A 250 -26.12 16.28 -18.78
CA ASP A 250 -26.26 16.26 -17.32
C ASP A 250 -25.96 14.87 -16.77
N LYS A 251 -26.52 13.82 -17.40
CA LYS A 251 -26.28 12.43 -16.99
C LYS A 251 -24.84 11.99 -17.23
N MET A 252 -24.16 12.48 -18.27
CA MET A 252 -22.73 12.20 -18.48
C MET A 252 -21.87 12.81 -17.37
N VAL A 253 -22.21 14.00 -16.86
CA VAL A 253 -21.37 14.76 -15.91
C VAL A 253 -21.83 14.73 -14.45
N ARG A 254 -22.77 13.84 -14.08
CA ARG A 254 -23.25 13.70 -12.69
C ARG A 254 -22.11 13.57 -11.69
N TYR A 255 -22.21 14.28 -10.56
CA TYR A 255 -21.23 14.20 -9.49
C TYR A 255 -21.06 12.75 -8.98
N ASP A 256 -22.15 12.05 -8.66
CA ASP A 256 -22.12 10.60 -8.39
C ASP A 256 -21.91 9.80 -9.69
N PHE A 257 -20.80 9.07 -9.76
CA PHE A 257 -20.44 8.18 -10.88
C PHE A 257 -21.43 7.02 -11.08
N ARG A 258 -22.24 6.66 -10.07
CA ARG A 258 -23.28 5.61 -10.14
C ARG A 258 -24.51 6.08 -10.92
N GLU A 259 -24.76 7.39 -10.96
CA GLU A 259 -25.88 7.98 -11.71
C GLU A 259 -25.55 8.23 -13.19
N ARG A 260 -24.26 8.22 -13.54
CA ARG A 260 -23.79 8.34 -14.92
C ARG A 260 -24.17 7.13 -15.77
N TYR A 261 -23.96 7.24 -17.08
CA TYR A 261 -23.88 6.06 -17.95
C TYR A 261 -22.72 5.16 -17.49
N GLN A 262 -22.96 3.85 -17.38
CA GLN A 262 -21.97 2.90 -16.84
C GLN A 262 -21.04 2.29 -17.90
N SER A 263 -21.34 2.50 -19.19
CA SER A 263 -20.49 2.13 -20.32
C SER A 263 -20.64 3.12 -21.49
N ALA A 264 -19.59 3.28 -22.30
CA ALA A 264 -19.63 4.15 -23.48
C ALA A 264 -20.78 3.74 -24.43
N SER A 265 -20.98 2.44 -24.66
CA SER A 265 -22.09 1.86 -25.43
C SER A 265 -23.47 2.35 -24.98
N SER A 266 -23.71 2.39 -23.66
CA SER A 266 -25.01 2.82 -23.12
C SER A 266 -25.29 4.31 -23.36
N CYS A 267 -24.23 5.15 -23.39
CA CYS A 267 -24.33 6.56 -23.73
C CYS A 267 -24.48 6.77 -25.24
N LEU A 268 -23.70 6.03 -26.03
CA LEU A 268 -23.68 6.06 -27.48
C LEU A 268 -25.03 5.64 -28.09
N GLN A 269 -25.67 4.61 -27.53
CA GLN A 269 -27.01 4.19 -27.96
C GLN A 269 -28.03 5.32 -27.82
N VAL A 270 -28.07 6.00 -26.67
CA VAL A 270 -29.00 7.12 -26.46
C VAL A 270 -28.72 8.26 -27.45
N LEU A 271 -27.45 8.56 -27.76
CA LEU A 271 -27.09 9.56 -28.79
C LEU A 271 -27.44 9.12 -30.22
N LYS A 272 -27.43 7.81 -30.51
CA LYS A 272 -27.91 7.24 -31.79
C LYS A 272 -29.43 7.42 -31.90
N ASP A 273 -30.18 7.10 -30.85
CA ASP A 273 -31.64 7.27 -30.80
C ASP A 273 -32.07 8.74 -30.97
N LEU A 274 -31.36 9.67 -30.32
CA LEU A 274 -31.60 11.12 -30.45
C LEU A 274 -31.47 11.65 -31.88
N SER A 275 -30.60 11.04 -32.70
CA SER A 275 -30.46 11.43 -34.11
C SER A 275 -31.55 10.87 -35.01
N ILE A 276 -32.11 9.70 -34.69
CA ILE A 276 -33.20 9.07 -35.46
C ILE A 276 -34.48 9.92 -35.37
N VAL A 277 -34.83 10.38 -34.16
CA VAL A 277 -36.04 11.21 -33.93
C VAL A 277 -36.02 12.51 -34.75
N THR A 278 -34.85 13.12 -34.98
CA THR A 278 -34.71 14.33 -35.82
C THR A 278 -34.97 14.10 -37.31
N ASN A 279 -34.71 12.90 -37.84
CA ASN A 279 -34.83 12.64 -39.27
C ASN A 279 -36.27 12.33 -39.71
N SER A 280 -37.15 11.98 -38.78
CA SER A 280 -38.55 11.62 -39.06
C SER A 280 -39.51 12.82 -39.20
N THR A 281 -39.07 14.05 -38.94
CA THR A 281 -39.94 15.25 -38.88
C THR A 281 -39.91 16.09 -40.17
N THR A 282 -39.55 15.49 -41.31
CA THR A 282 -39.49 16.18 -42.62
C THR A 282 -40.52 15.62 -43.60
N LEU A 283 -41.81 15.79 -43.28
CA LEU A 283 -42.89 15.64 -44.27
C LEU A 283 -43.47 17.03 -44.59
N ALA A 284 -43.36 17.40 -45.86
CA ALA A 284 -43.72 18.73 -46.35
C ALA A 284 -45.23 18.97 -46.31
N LEU A 285 -45.62 20.19 -45.93
CA LEU A 285 -46.94 20.74 -46.26
C LEU A 285 -46.86 21.44 -47.63
N PRO A 286 -47.72 21.09 -48.61
CA PRO A 286 -47.82 21.86 -49.83
C PRO A 286 -48.58 23.17 -49.59
N VAL A 287 -48.06 24.26 -50.15
CA VAL A 287 -48.75 25.56 -50.21
C VAL A 287 -49.48 25.66 -51.55
N THR A 288 -50.80 25.81 -51.51
CA THR A 288 -51.54 26.46 -52.62
C THR A 288 -52.69 27.30 -52.08
N SER A 289 -52.77 28.53 -52.60
CA SER A 289 -53.69 29.58 -52.15
C SER A 289 -55.10 29.46 -52.77
N ALA A 290 -56.12 29.84 -52.01
CA ALA A 290 -57.34 30.45 -52.55
C ALA A 290 -57.99 31.37 -51.51
N SER A 291 -58.27 32.61 -51.90
CA SER A 291 -58.85 33.65 -51.04
C SER A 291 -60.33 33.38 -50.71
N GLN A 292 -60.79 33.85 -49.54
CA GLN A 292 -61.88 34.83 -49.52
C GLN A 292 -61.99 35.58 -48.18
N VAL A 293 -62.77 36.67 -48.22
CA VAL A 293 -62.77 37.80 -47.28
C VAL A 293 -63.88 37.63 -46.24
N ILE A 294 -63.83 38.48 -45.19
CA ILE A 294 -64.93 39.00 -44.34
C ILE A 294 -64.81 38.65 -42.84
N THR A 295 -65.31 39.57 -42.03
CA THR A 295 -64.95 39.91 -40.65
C THR A 295 -65.75 39.19 -39.56
N LYS A 296 -65.20 39.24 -38.33
CA LYS A 296 -65.86 39.16 -36.99
C LYS A 296 -67.34 39.65 -36.97
N PRO A 297 -68.23 39.19 -36.05
CA PRO A 297 -67.92 39.07 -34.60
C PRO A 297 -68.67 38.00 -33.73
N LYS A 298 -68.34 38.05 -32.43
CA LYS A 298 -68.99 37.50 -31.20
C LYS A 298 -70.48 37.12 -31.26
N ILE A 299 -70.90 36.10 -30.47
CA ILE A 299 -71.72 36.22 -29.24
C ILE A 299 -71.90 34.84 -28.53
N THR A 300 -72.30 34.88 -27.26
CA THR A 300 -72.19 33.84 -26.21
C THR A 300 -73.47 32.94 -26.07
N PRO A 301 -73.76 32.18 -24.97
CA PRO A 301 -74.19 30.78 -25.08
C PRO A 301 -75.65 30.51 -24.67
N GLN A 302 -76.11 29.25 -24.72
CA GLN A 302 -77.17 28.80 -23.80
C GLN A 302 -77.18 27.28 -23.51
N ALA A 303 -77.72 26.93 -22.34
CA ALA A 303 -77.74 25.58 -21.76
C ALA A 303 -79.16 24.97 -21.75
N LYS A 304 -79.29 23.68 -21.41
CA LYS A 304 -80.40 23.17 -20.57
C LYS A 304 -80.09 21.85 -19.87
N ARG A 305 -80.65 21.70 -18.67
CA ARG A 305 -80.56 20.55 -17.73
C ARG A 305 -81.55 19.44 -18.10
N PHE A 306 -81.35 18.22 -17.55
CA PHE A 306 -82.32 17.58 -16.65
C PHE A 306 -81.66 16.56 -15.69
N ARG A 307 -82.30 16.34 -14.53
CA ARG A 307 -82.02 15.40 -13.40
C ARG A 307 -83.40 15.12 -12.75
N PRO A 308 -83.70 13.95 -12.12
CA PRO A 308 -83.37 13.72 -10.69
C PRO A 308 -83.08 12.25 -10.27
N ILE A 309 -82.12 11.98 -9.39
CA ILE A 309 -82.19 11.79 -7.91
C ILE A 309 -82.79 10.44 -7.42
N LEU A 310 -81.88 9.53 -7.08
CA LEU A 310 -81.88 8.69 -5.87
C LEU A 310 -80.41 8.21 -5.69
N LYS A 311 -79.78 8.08 -4.52
CA LYS A 311 -80.10 8.35 -3.09
C LYS A 311 -78.85 9.02 -2.45
N LYS A 312 -78.94 9.69 -1.29
CA LYS A 312 -77.80 10.05 -0.42
C LYS A 312 -78.14 9.66 1.01
N ILE A 313 -77.20 9.03 1.72
CA ILE A 313 -76.97 8.92 3.19
C ILE A 313 -76.11 7.66 3.37
N LEU A 314 -74.96 7.77 4.09
CA LEU A 314 -73.94 6.74 4.45
C LEU A 314 -72.52 6.78 3.80
N ILE A 315 -72.11 7.86 3.11
CA ILE A 315 -70.67 8.07 2.78
C ILE A 315 -70.22 9.49 3.18
N ALA A 316 -70.34 9.81 4.47
CA ALA A 316 -69.84 11.06 5.06
C ALA A 316 -68.87 10.85 6.24
N MET A 317 -68.62 9.59 6.64
CA MET A 317 -67.67 9.22 7.71
C MET A 317 -66.40 8.53 7.16
N GLY A 318 -66.41 8.05 5.90
CA GLY A 318 -65.28 7.32 5.31
C GLY A 318 -64.19 8.18 4.64
N VAL A 319 -64.46 9.47 4.39
CA VAL A 319 -63.56 10.32 3.57
C VAL A 319 -62.51 11.05 4.41
N ILE A 320 -62.75 11.29 5.70
CA ILE A 320 -61.77 11.94 6.58
C ILE A 320 -60.61 10.98 6.91
N GLY A 321 -60.90 9.69 7.13
CA GLY A 321 -59.87 8.66 7.34
C GLY A 321 -58.98 8.44 6.10
N MET A 322 -59.56 8.39 4.90
CA MET A 322 -58.77 8.26 3.66
C MET A 322 -58.01 9.53 3.29
N GLY A 323 -58.54 10.72 3.59
CA GLY A 323 -57.83 11.98 3.34
C GLY A 323 -56.55 12.10 4.18
N VAL A 324 -56.67 11.92 5.51
CA VAL A 324 -55.51 11.93 6.41
C VAL A 324 -54.56 10.78 6.09
N GLY A 325 -55.09 9.57 5.86
CA GLY A 325 -54.31 8.39 5.47
C GLY A 325 -53.51 8.61 4.18
N ALA A 326 -54.10 9.21 3.15
CA ALA A 326 -53.41 9.52 1.90
C ALA A 326 -52.33 10.62 2.07
N THR A 327 -52.59 11.65 2.88
CA THR A 327 -51.55 12.67 3.18
C THR A 327 -50.43 12.12 4.05
N VAL A 328 -50.72 11.26 5.02
CA VAL A 328 -49.71 10.61 5.86
C VAL A 328 -48.91 9.59 5.04
N LEU A 329 -49.54 8.83 4.15
CA LEU A 329 -48.86 7.97 3.19
C LEU A 329 -47.95 8.78 2.25
N LEU A 330 -48.41 9.91 1.71
CA LEU A 330 -47.61 10.75 0.84
C LEU A 330 -46.41 11.38 1.59
N ILE A 331 -46.62 11.86 2.81
CA ILE A 331 -45.54 12.40 3.67
C ILE A 331 -44.56 11.29 4.06
N ASN A 332 -45.03 10.09 4.39
CA ASN A 332 -44.17 8.95 4.74
C ASN A 332 -43.40 8.43 3.52
N VAL A 333 -44.00 8.44 2.32
CA VAL A 333 -43.30 8.11 1.06
C VAL A 333 -42.23 9.15 0.74
N LEU A 334 -42.52 10.45 0.90
CA LEU A 334 -41.53 11.52 0.69
C LEU A 334 -40.39 11.45 1.73
N LYS A 335 -40.70 11.20 3.01
CA LYS A 335 -39.69 10.99 4.06
C LYS A 335 -38.84 9.73 3.80
N SER A 336 -39.46 8.61 3.43
CA SER A 336 -38.78 7.35 3.12
C SER A 336 -37.86 7.47 1.89
N ALA A 337 -38.30 8.21 0.87
CA ALA A 337 -37.46 8.55 -0.28
C ALA A 337 -36.25 9.40 0.14
N ASN A 338 -36.46 10.41 0.99
CA ASN A 338 -35.39 11.27 1.50
C ASN A 338 -34.39 10.51 2.38
N ALA A 339 -34.85 9.60 3.25
CA ALA A 339 -33.96 8.74 4.05
C ALA A 339 -33.13 7.78 3.18
N THR A 340 -33.73 7.25 2.11
CA THR A 340 -33.00 6.40 1.13
C THR A 340 -31.95 7.20 0.35
N ASP A 341 -32.24 8.47 0.03
CA ASP A 341 -31.26 9.36 -0.62
C ASP A 341 -30.10 9.72 0.30
N LEU A 342 -30.39 10.08 1.56
CA LEU A 342 -29.38 10.36 2.58
C LEU A 342 -28.50 9.14 2.87
N TYR A 343 -29.08 7.94 2.95
CA TYR A 343 -28.32 6.69 3.02
C TYR A 343 -27.35 6.53 1.84
N ARG A 344 -27.83 6.74 0.60
CA ARG A 344 -26.96 6.67 -0.60
C ARG A 344 -25.87 7.72 -0.62
N ARG A 345 -26.11 8.92 -0.06
CA ARG A 345 -25.07 9.95 0.15
C ARG A 345 -24.06 9.50 1.19
N GLY A 346 -24.51 8.86 2.26
CA GLY A 346 -23.67 8.19 3.26
C GLY A 346 -22.71 7.21 2.62
N GLU A 347 -23.21 6.31 1.76
CA GLU A 347 -22.38 5.36 1.00
C GLU A 347 -21.32 6.08 0.15
N ILE A 348 -21.68 7.14 -0.57
CA ILE A 348 -20.73 7.93 -1.38
C ILE A 348 -19.64 8.51 -0.48
N PHE A 349 -20.01 9.18 0.62
CA PHE A 349 -19.04 9.79 1.51
C PHE A 349 -18.13 8.75 2.17
N PHE A 350 -18.66 7.58 2.50
CA PHE A 350 -17.90 6.46 3.07
C PHE A 350 -16.86 5.92 2.07
N GLU A 351 -17.25 5.67 0.83
CA GLU A 351 -16.37 5.27 -0.28
C GLU A 351 -15.31 6.33 -0.60
N LEU A 352 -15.67 7.61 -0.49
CA LEU A 352 -14.75 8.75 -0.62
C LEU A 352 -13.86 8.96 0.61
N LYS A 353 -13.98 8.12 1.66
CA LYS A 353 -13.28 8.23 2.97
C LYS A 353 -13.54 9.54 3.72
N ARG A 354 -14.66 10.20 3.42
CA ARG A 354 -15.15 11.42 4.07
C ARG A 354 -16.05 11.04 5.25
N TYR A 355 -15.49 10.30 6.20
CA TYR A 355 -16.25 9.59 7.23
C TYR A 355 -17.15 10.50 8.08
N ASP A 356 -16.73 11.71 8.44
CA ASP A 356 -17.57 12.66 9.19
C ASP A 356 -18.88 13.01 8.46
N GLN A 357 -18.84 13.09 7.12
CA GLN A 357 -19.99 13.43 6.29
C GLN A 357 -20.82 12.20 5.93
N ALA A 358 -20.20 11.03 5.89
CA ALA A 358 -20.94 9.77 5.84
C ALA A 358 -21.76 9.60 7.11
N LEU A 359 -21.16 9.89 8.27
CA LEU A 359 -21.79 9.79 9.58
C LEU A 359 -23.00 10.73 9.69
N ASP A 360 -22.85 12.01 9.34
CA ASP A 360 -23.95 12.97 9.30
C ASP A 360 -25.10 12.51 8.38
N ALA A 361 -24.77 12.05 7.16
CA ALA A 361 -25.77 11.56 6.21
C ALA A 361 -26.52 10.31 6.72
N TYR A 362 -25.83 9.35 7.35
CA TYR A 362 -26.47 8.18 7.96
C TYR A 362 -27.30 8.55 9.20
N GLN A 363 -26.80 9.42 10.08
CA GLN A 363 -27.53 9.92 11.24
C GLN A 363 -28.84 10.62 10.83
N GLN A 364 -28.81 11.44 9.77
CA GLN A 364 -30.02 12.05 9.21
C GLN A 364 -30.95 11.00 8.59
N ALA A 365 -30.43 9.97 7.93
CA ALA A 365 -31.23 8.88 7.37
C ALA A 365 -31.99 8.10 8.46
N VAL A 366 -31.32 7.69 9.54
CA VAL A 366 -31.96 6.97 10.66
C VAL A 366 -32.88 7.88 11.49
N ALA A 367 -32.58 9.18 11.61
CA ALA A 367 -33.48 10.13 12.27
C ALA A 367 -34.81 10.33 11.51
N ILE A 368 -34.80 10.21 10.18
CA ILE A 368 -36.01 10.27 9.34
C ILE A 368 -36.73 8.92 9.28
N LYS A 369 -35.99 7.82 9.28
CA LYS A 369 -36.50 6.45 9.19
C LYS A 369 -35.76 5.51 10.17
N PRO A 370 -36.15 5.49 11.46
CA PRO A 370 -35.46 4.69 12.47
C PRO A 370 -35.45 3.19 12.20
N GLU A 371 -36.44 2.68 11.47
CA GLU A 371 -36.55 1.26 11.10
C GLU A 371 -35.72 0.85 9.86
N TYR A 372 -34.73 1.65 9.46
CA TYR A 372 -33.90 1.37 8.28
C TYR A 372 -32.55 0.73 8.65
N ALA A 373 -32.54 -0.59 8.86
CA ALA A 373 -31.35 -1.34 9.31
C ALA A 373 -30.08 -1.09 8.47
N PRO A 374 -30.08 -1.01 7.12
CA PRO A 374 -28.90 -0.64 6.34
C PRO A 374 -28.29 0.72 6.69
N ALA A 375 -29.09 1.72 7.06
CA ALA A 375 -28.56 3.02 7.48
C ALA A 375 -27.92 2.98 8.87
N TRP A 376 -28.41 2.11 9.77
CA TRP A 376 -27.74 1.82 11.03
C TRP A 376 -26.44 1.04 10.84
N LEU A 377 -26.41 0.05 9.93
CA LEU A 377 -25.17 -0.64 9.55
C LEU A 377 -24.13 0.36 9.00
N GLY A 378 -24.51 1.17 8.02
CA GLY A 378 -23.62 2.18 7.43
C GLY A 378 -23.14 3.22 8.45
N GLN A 379 -23.98 3.61 9.41
CA GLN A 379 -23.59 4.44 10.54
C GLN A 379 -22.52 3.74 11.40
N GLY A 380 -22.76 2.49 11.81
CA GLY A 380 -21.82 1.70 12.60
C GLY A 380 -20.48 1.49 11.90
N ASP A 381 -20.51 1.13 10.62
CA ASP A 381 -19.29 0.96 9.80
C ASP A 381 -18.49 2.26 9.69
N THR A 382 -19.17 3.40 9.59
CA THR A 382 -18.53 4.72 9.58
C THR A 382 -17.88 5.05 10.93
N LEU A 383 -18.57 4.81 12.04
CA LEU A 383 -18.06 4.98 13.40
C LEU A 383 -16.84 4.06 13.65
N SER A 384 -16.90 2.82 13.17
CA SER A 384 -15.79 1.86 13.20
C SER A 384 -14.55 2.34 12.42
N LYS A 385 -14.72 3.00 11.25
CA LYS A 385 -13.60 3.64 10.54
C LYS A 385 -13.07 4.89 11.26
N LEU A 386 -13.89 5.57 12.05
CA LEU A 386 -13.51 6.68 12.94
C LEU A 386 -12.89 6.23 14.27
N GLN A 387 -12.79 4.91 14.52
CA GLN A 387 -12.34 4.31 15.78
C GLN A 387 -13.26 4.59 16.99
N GLN A 388 -14.52 4.94 16.72
CA GLN A 388 -15.60 5.12 17.70
C GLN A 388 -16.35 3.79 17.83
N TYR A 389 -15.72 2.81 18.47
CA TYR A 389 -16.20 1.42 18.45
C TYR A 389 -17.40 1.21 19.35
N GLU A 390 -17.48 1.91 20.49
CA GLU A 390 -18.62 1.87 21.40
C GLU A 390 -19.90 2.37 20.74
N GLU A 391 -19.86 3.55 20.09
CA GLU A 391 -21.00 4.08 19.33
C GLU A 391 -21.32 3.23 18.08
N ALA A 392 -20.32 2.58 17.49
CA ALA A 392 -20.54 1.63 16.40
C ALA A 392 -21.35 0.41 16.87
N LEU A 393 -21.05 -0.14 18.06
CA LEU A 393 -21.82 -1.24 18.64
C LEU A 393 -23.29 -0.87 18.87
N GLU A 394 -23.57 0.34 19.39
CA GLU A 394 -24.96 0.79 19.55
C GLU A 394 -25.70 0.82 18.20
N ALA A 395 -25.04 1.29 17.12
CA ALA A 395 -25.61 1.32 15.79
C ALA A 395 -25.83 -0.10 15.21
N TYR A 396 -24.89 -1.02 15.39
CA TYR A 396 -25.05 -2.42 14.97
C TYR A 396 -26.15 -3.14 15.76
N ASP A 397 -26.24 -2.91 17.08
CA ASP A 397 -27.30 -3.47 17.93
C ASP A 397 -28.68 -2.95 17.50
N GLN A 398 -28.81 -1.68 17.06
CA GLN A 398 -30.04 -1.18 16.44
C GLN A 398 -30.35 -1.86 15.10
N ALA A 399 -29.35 -2.03 14.22
CA ALA A 399 -29.53 -2.74 12.95
C ALA A 399 -30.04 -4.18 13.16
N ILE A 400 -29.45 -4.90 14.11
CA ILE A 400 -29.81 -6.27 14.51
C ILE A 400 -31.20 -6.31 15.19
N GLN A 401 -31.53 -5.33 16.03
CA GLN A 401 -32.84 -5.26 16.68
C GLN A 401 -33.97 -5.07 15.65
N ILE A 402 -33.71 -4.32 14.57
CA ILE A 402 -34.65 -4.11 13.47
C ILE A 402 -34.72 -5.35 12.56
N GLN A 403 -33.56 -5.94 12.23
CA GLN A 403 -33.42 -7.07 11.35
C GLN A 403 -32.49 -8.14 11.98
N PRO A 404 -33.04 -9.11 12.75
CA PRO A 404 -32.23 -10.10 13.47
C PRO A 404 -31.44 -11.07 12.58
N ASP A 405 -31.83 -11.23 11.32
CA ASP A 405 -31.18 -12.04 10.30
C ASP A 405 -30.20 -11.24 9.42
N TYR A 406 -29.79 -10.04 9.86
CA TYR A 406 -28.83 -9.21 9.12
C TYR A 406 -27.38 -9.66 9.39
N LEU A 407 -26.87 -10.53 8.52
CA LEU A 407 -25.54 -11.13 8.64
C LEU A 407 -24.42 -10.10 8.77
N GLU A 408 -24.42 -9.07 7.92
CA GLU A 408 -23.37 -8.06 7.87
C GLU A 408 -23.30 -7.28 9.19
N ALA A 409 -24.44 -6.99 9.82
CA ALA A 409 -24.49 -6.33 11.12
C ALA A 409 -23.92 -7.21 12.24
N TRP A 410 -24.18 -8.52 12.23
CA TRP A 410 -23.57 -9.46 13.18
C TRP A 410 -22.05 -9.59 12.98
N ASN A 411 -21.57 -9.63 11.74
CA ASN A 411 -20.13 -9.67 11.46
C ASN A 411 -19.44 -8.36 11.88
N SER A 412 -19.96 -7.20 11.46
CA SER A 412 -19.40 -5.89 11.83
C SER A 412 -19.43 -5.64 13.35
N ARG A 413 -20.48 -6.10 14.06
CA ARG A 413 -20.53 -6.10 15.53
C ARG A 413 -19.39 -6.94 16.14
N GLY A 414 -19.16 -8.14 15.62
CA GLY A 414 -18.05 -9.00 16.05
C GLY A 414 -16.69 -8.35 15.82
N GLU A 415 -16.49 -7.68 14.68
CA GLU A 415 -15.27 -6.93 14.40
C GLU A 415 -15.04 -5.77 15.38
N ALA A 416 -16.08 -4.98 15.69
CA ALA A 416 -15.98 -3.89 16.67
C ALA A 416 -15.67 -4.38 18.09
N LEU A 417 -16.35 -5.44 18.57
CA LEU A 417 -16.04 -6.10 19.84
C LEU A 417 -14.59 -6.62 19.87
N ALA A 418 -14.08 -7.11 18.74
CA ALA A 418 -12.70 -7.57 18.62
C ALA A 418 -11.65 -6.46 18.64
N GLN A 419 -12.01 -5.19 18.37
CA GLN A 419 -11.15 -4.02 18.59
C GLN A 419 -11.20 -3.56 20.06
N LEU A 420 -12.37 -3.60 20.68
CA LEU A 420 -12.59 -3.30 22.10
C LEU A 420 -12.02 -4.36 23.07
N GLN A 421 -11.43 -5.43 22.56
CA GLN A 421 -10.90 -6.58 23.33
C GLN A 421 -11.95 -7.45 24.02
N HIS A 422 -13.24 -7.27 23.69
CA HIS A 422 -14.35 -8.10 24.13
C HIS A 422 -14.42 -9.39 23.30
N HIS A 423 -13.38 -10.22 23.41
CA HIS A 423 -13.13 -11.32 22.47
C HIS A 423 -14.14 -12.48 22.55
N GLU A 424 -14.73 -12.77 23.72
CA GLU A 424 -15.76 -13.80 23.86
C GLU A 424 -17.07 -13.36 23.19
N GLU A 425 -17.54 -12.13 23.47
CA GLU A 425 -18.73 -11.54 22.83
C GLU A 425 -18.56 -11.39 21.31
N ALA A 426 -17.34 -11.15 20.83
CA ALA A 426 -17.02 -11.12 19.40
C ALA A 426 -17.24 -12.50 18.76
N ILE A 427 -16.80 -13.58 19.42
CA ILE A 427 -17.04 -14.95 18.94
C ILE A 427 -18.55 -15.27 18.93
N ASP A 428 -19.30 -14.87 19.96
CA ASP A 428 -20.76 -15.03 19.99
C ASP A 428 -21.46 -14.31 18.83
N ALA A 429 -20.98 -13.12 18.45
CA ALA A 429 -21.50 -12.36 17.30
C ALA A 429 -21.19 -13.06 15.96
N PHE A 430 -19.98 -13.58 15.76
CA PHE A 430 -19.67 -14.39 14.58
C PHE A 430 -20.44 -15.72 14.55
N ASP A 431 -20.65 -16.36 15.70
CA ASP A 431 -21.49 -17.56 15.83
C ASP A 431 -22.97 -17.26 15.53
N ALA A 432 -23.44 -16.02 15.74
CA ALA A 432 -24.76 -15.58 15.31
C ALA A 432 -24.82 -15.38 13.78
N ALA A 433 -23.82 -14.73 13.17
CA ALA A 433 -23.69 -14.61 11.71
C ALA A 433 -23.66 -15.98 11.02
N LEU A 434 -22.89 -16.93 11.56
CA LEU A 434 -22.75 -18.29 11.03
C LEU A 434 -24.01 -19.16 11.20
N LYS A 435 -24.91 -18.82 12.14
CA LYS A 435 -26.24 -19.45 12.24
C LYS A 435 -27.22 -18.93 11.19
N ILE A 436 -27.04 -17.70 10.72
CA ILE A 436 -27.83 -17.12 9.61
C ILE A 436 -27.35 -17.72 8.29
N GLN A 437 -26.03 -17.73 8.07
CA GLN A 437 -25.41 -18.28 6.87
C GLN A 437 -24.09 -18.99 7.21
N SER A 438 -24.10 -20.32 7.15
CA SER A 438 -22.98 -21.17 7.56
C SER A 438 -21.77 -21.14 6.61
N ASP A 439 -21.94 -20.64 5.37
CA ASP A 439 -20.88 -20.49 4.36
C ASP A 439 -20.31 -19.06 4.26
N SER A 440 -20.48 -18.24 5.30
CA SER A 440 -19.87 -16.90 5.37
C SER A 440 -18.35 -16.98 5.62
N LEU A 441 -17.60 -16.81 4.53
CA LEU A 441 -16.12 -16.74 4.53
C LEU A 441 -15.57 -15.71 5.52
N GLU A 442 -16.18 -14.53 5.56
CA GLU A 442 -15.73 -13.40 6.39
C GLU A 442 -15.93 -13.71 7.88
N ALA A 443 -17.10 -14.22 8.27
CA ALA A 443 -17.38 -14.57 9.66
C ALA A 443 -16.47 -15.71 10.17
N TRP A 444 -16.22 -16.75 9.36
CA TRP A 444 -15.26 -17.80 9.70
C TRP A 444 -13.83 -17.28 9.87
N HIS A 445 -13.36 -16.43 8.94
CA HIS A 445 -12.04 -15.83 9.00
C HIS A 445 -11.86 -14.94 10.23
N ASN A 446 -12.82 -14.03 10.47
CA ASN A 446 -12.77 -13.08 11.57
C ASN A 446 -12.83 -13.78 12.94
N ARG A 447 -13.65 -14.82 13.06
CA ARG A 447 -13.70 -15.70 14.23
C ARG A 447 -12.36 -16.37 14.50
N GLY A 448 -11.71 -16.91 13.47
CA GLY A 448 -10.37 -17.49 13.57
C GLY A 448 -9.31 -16.47 14.03
N ASP A 449 -9.38 -15.24 13.54
CA ASP A 449 -8.49 -14.14 13.95
C ASP A 449 -8.69 -13.72 15.43
N VAL A 450 -9.92 -13.79 15.95
CA VAL A 450 -10.18 -13.57 17.39
C VAL A 450 -9.74 -14.76 18.25
N GLN A 451 -9.96 -15.99 17.80
CA GLN A 451 -9.48 -17.20 18.48
C GLN A 451 -7.94 -17.19 18.59
N ILE A 452 -7.23 -16.70 17.56
CA ILE A 452 -5.78 -16.42 17.61
C ILE A 452 -5.43 -15.45 18.75
N LYS A 453 -6.16 -14.35 18.95
CA LYS A 453 -5.92 -13.38 20.04
C LYS A 453 -6.11 -14.01 21.43
N LEU A 454 -7.09 -14.92 21.55
CA LEU A 454 -7.33 -15.72 22.76
C LEU A 454 -6.37 -16.91 22.96
N GLN A 455 -5.40 -17.12 22.06
CA GLN A 455 -4.50 -18.28 22.03
C GLN A 455 -5.21 -19.64 21.87
N GLN A 456 -6.47 -19.62 21.41
CA GLN A 456 -7.30 -20.77 21.06
C GLN A 456 -6.90 -21.28 19.66
N TYR A 457 -5.65 -21.70 19.53
CA TYR A 457 -5.05 -21.99 18.22
C TYR A 457 -5.70 -23.19 17.52
N SER A 458 -6.19 -24.19 18.26
CA SER A 458 -6.85 -25.38 17.69
C SER A 458 -8.19 -25.02 17.07
N GLU A 459 -8.95 -24.18 17.75
CA GLU A 459 -10.25 -23.66 17.34
C GLU A 459 -10.09 -22.70 16.15
N ALA A 460 -9.06 -21.84 16.19
CA ALA A 460 -8.69 -20.97 15.07
C ALA A 460 -8.36 -21.78 13.80
N ILE A 461 -7.58 -22.87 13.91
CA ILE A 461 -7.29 -23.76 12.79
C ILE A 461 -8.58 -24.33 12.20
N ALA A 462 -9.52 -24.81 13.02
CA ALA A 462 -10.81 -25.31 12.55
C ALA A 462 -11.64 -24.23 11.83
N SER A 463 -11.65 -22.99 12.34
CA SER A 463 -12.32 -21.86 11.67
C SER A 463 -11.66 -21.54 10.32
N PHE A 464 -10.33 -21.58 10.20
CA PHE A 464 -9.64 -21.39 8.91
C PHE A 464 -9.78 -22.59 7.96
N ASP A 465 -9.87 -23.82 8.46
CA ASP A 465 -10.18 -25.01 7.66
C ASP A 465 -11.55 -24.84 6.96
N GLN A 466 -12.56 -24.29 7.64
CA GLN A 466 -13.86 -23.95 7.02
C GLN A 466 -13.74 -22.87 5.93
N VAL A 467 -12.92 -21.83 6.12
CA VAL A 467 -12.64 -20.84 5.04
C VAL A 467 -12.03 -21.53 3.82
N LEU A 468 -11.13 -22.48 4.02
CA LEU A 468 -10.41 -23.18 2.94
C LEU A 468 -11.23 -24.28 2.27
N GLU A 469 -12.20 -24.89 2.96
CA GLU A 469 -13.21 -25.77 2.35
C GLU A 469 -14.13 -25.00 1.40
N LEU A 470 -14.49 -23.76 1.75
CA LEU A 470 -15.34 -22.87 0.96
C LEU A 470 -14.57 -22.18 -0.17
N GLN A 471 -13.34 -21.72 0.10
CA GLN A 471 -12.46 -21.05 -0.87
C GLN A 471 -11.00 -21.52 -0.71
N PRO A 472 -10.57 -22.54 -1.47
CA PRO A 472 -9.21 -23.10 -1.36
C PRO A 472 -8.07 -22.14 -1.70
N ASP A 473 -8.30 -21.11 -2.52
CA ASP A 473 -7.29 -20.12 -2.92
C ASP A 473 -7.17 -18.90 -1.97
N TYR A 474 -7.85 -18.95 -0.81
CA TYR A 474 -7.90 -17.85 0.15
C TYR A 474 -6.58 -17.71 0.94
N PHE A 475 -5.61 -17.01 0.35
CA PHE A 475 -4.26 -16.74 0.88
C PHE A 475 -4.20 -16.48 2.40
N GLN A 476 -5.06 -15.60 2.93
CA GLN A 476 -4.97 -15.20 4.33
C GLN A 476 -5.31 -16.36 5.29
N ALA A 477 -6.25 -17.23 4.94
CA ALA A 477 -6.59 -18.39 5.77
C ALA A 477 -5.43 -19.38 5.81
N TRP A 478 -4.78 -19.68 4.67
CA TRP A 478 -3.56 -20.49 4.65
C TRP A 478 -2.44 -19.90 5.52
N TYR A 479 -2.21 -18.59 5.43
CA TYR A 479 -1.21 -17.89 6.23
C TYR A 479 -1.54 -17.91 7.74
N ARG A 480 -2.79 -17.60 8.12
CA ARG A 480 -3.25 -17.57 9.52
C ARG A 480 -3.28 -18.97 10.14
N ARG A 481 -3.75 -19.97 9.41
CA ARG A 481 -3.70 -21.39 9.78
C ARG A 481 -2.27 -21.85 10.03
N GLY A 482 -1.35 -21.54 9.10
CA GLY A 482 0.08 -21.82 9.27
C GLY A 482 0.65 -21.16 10.52
N TRP A 483 0.23 -19.93 10.81
CA TRP A 483 0.64 -19.19 12.02
C TRP A 483 0.09 -19.82 13.32
N ALA A 484 -1.17 -20.26 13.35
CA ALA A 484 -1.74 -20.97 14.50
C ALA A 484 -1.04 -22.33 14.74
N LEU A 485 -0.81 -23.10 13.68
CA LEU A 485 -0.03 -24.36 13.73
C LEU A 485 1.40 -24.14 14.21
N HIS A 486 2.03 -23.04 13.80
CA HIS A 486 3.39 -22.67 14.21
C HIS A 486 3.46 -22.41 15.73
N ASN A 487 2.48 -21.70 16.30
CA ASN A 487 2.41 -21.48 17.76
C ASN A 487 2.15 -22.78 18.55
N LEU A 488 1.40 -23.73 17.97
CA LEU A 488 1.24 -25.09 18.50
C LEU A 488 2.49 -25.99 18.30
N ARG A 489 3.58 -25.47 17.71
CA ARG A 489 4.81 -26.21 17.36
C ARG A 489 4.60 -27.36 16.36
N ARG A 490 3.48 -27.35 15.62
CA ARG A 490 3.18 -28.30 14.54
C ARG A 490 3.85 -27.82 13.24
N TYR A 491 5.17 -27.76 13.26
CA TYR A 491 5.96 -27.03 12.26
C TYR A 491 5.83 -27.61 10.84
N GLU A 492 5.67 -28.92 10.68
CA GLU A 492 5.45 -29.57 9.39
C GLU A 492 4.12 -29.18 8.74
N GLU A 493 3.05 -29.11 9.53
CA GLU A 493 1.72 -28.70 9.05
C GLU A 493 1.64 -27.19 8.84
N ALA A 494 2.35 -26.42 9.66
CA ALA A 494 2.56 -24.99 9.46
C ALA A 494 3.28 -24.73 8.13
N LEU A 495 4.36 -25.46 7.85
CA LEU A 495 5.09 -25.41 6.59
C LEU A 495 4.19 -25.72 5.40
N ALA A 496 3.42 -26.81 5.43
CA ALA A 496 2.47 -27.15 4.36
C ALA A 496 1.42 -26.04 4.12
N SER A 497 0.95 -25.39 5.19
CA SER A 497 0.02 -24.25 5.09
C SER A 497 0.69 -23.01 4.49
N TYR A 498 1.95 -22.73 4.84
CA TYR A 498 2.73 -21.64 4.26
C TYR A 498 3.14 -21.91 2.81
N ASP A 499 3.40 -23.17 2.42
CA ASP A 499 3.64 -23.58 1.04
C ASP A 499 2.45 -23.21 0.14
N GLN A 500 1.23 -23.55 0.55
CA GLN A 500 0.01 -23.13 -0.15
C GLN A 500 -0.16 -21.61 -0.17
N ALA A 501 0.13 -20.91 0.95
CA ALA A 501 0.06 -19.46 0.98
C ALA A 501 1.00 -18.80 -0.05
N VAL A 502 2.25 -19.25 -0.18
CA VAL A 502 3.19 -18.68 -1.16
C VAL A 502 2.92 -19.14 -2.60
N GLU A 503 2.23 -20.27 -2.81
CA GLU A 503 1.75 -20.70 -4.12
C GLU A 503 0.66 -19.77 -4.65
N TYR A 504 -0.37 -19.48 -3.84
CA TYR A 504 -1.45 -18.55 -4.23
C TYR A 504 -1.01 -17.09 -4.27
N LYS A 505 -0.06 -16.68 -3.44
CA LYS A 505 0.48 -15.32 -3.44
C LYS A 505 2.01 -15.28 -3.32
N PRO A 506 2.73 -15.42 -4.45
CA PRO A 506 4.19 -15.46 -4.46
C PRO A 506 4.87 -14.19 -3.95
N ASP A 507 4.25 -13.01 -4.05
CA ASP A 507 4.82 -11.72 -3.61
C ASP A 507 4.67 -11.45 -2.10
N ALA A 508 4.10 -12.37 -1.33
CA ALA A 508 3.86 -12.21 0.10
C ALA A 508 5.12 -12.47 0.95
N SER A 509 5.99 -11.46 1.11
CA SER A 509 7.19 -11.52 1.97
C SER A 509 6.94 -12.08 3.37
N GLY A 510 5.78 -11.76 3.99
CA GLY A 510 5.41 -12.27 5.30
C GLY A 510 5.22 -13.79 5.33
N ALA A 511 4.62 -14.38 4.29
CA ALA A 511 4.44 -15.83 4.18
C ALA A 511 5.78 -16.55 3.98
N TRP A 512 6.63 -16.04 3.07
CA TRP A 512 8.00 -16.54 2.88
C TRP A 512 8.85 -16.49 4.15
N TYR A 513 8.75 -15.41 4.92
CA TYR A 513 9.45 -15.28 6.21
C TYR A 513 8.98 -16.33 7.22
N GLN A 514 7.67 -16.53 7.38
CA GLN A 514 7.16 -17.52 8.32
C GLN A 514 7.41 -18.97 7.86
N ARG A 515 7.38 -19.23 6.55
CA ARG A 515 7.86 -20.49 5.94
C ARG A 515 9.31 -20.77 6.32
N GLY A 516 10.19 -19.77 6.18
CA GLY A 516 11.59 -19.85 6.62
C GLY A 516 11.72 -20.11 8.12
N ASN A 517 10.92 -19.46 8.96
CA ASN A 517 10.92 -19.69 10.40
C ASN A 517 10.48 -21.12 10.76
N ALA A 518 9.45 -21.67 10.09
CA ALA A 518 9.04 -23.07 10.28
C ALA A 518 10.14 -24.05 9.87
N LEU A 519 10.77 -23.85 8.71
CA LEU A 519 11.91 -24.65 8.24
C LEU A 519 13.11 -24.57 9.19
N SER A 520 13.40 -23.38 9.75
CA SER A 520 14.47 -23.19 10.73
C SER A 520 14.20 -23.91 12.06
N ASN A 521 12.94 -24.00 12.50
CA ASN A 521 12.55 -24.79 13.68
C ASN A 521 12.63 -26.30 13.40
N LEU A 522 12.47 -26.72 12.14
CA LEU A 522 12.71 -28.08 11.66
C LEU A 522 14.19 -28.39 11.37
N HIS A 523 15.11 -27.45 11.66
CA HIS A 523 16.54 -27.51 11.34
C HIS A 523 16.87 -27.69 9.84
N LYS A 524 15.90 -27.41 8.95
CA LYS A 524 16.05 -27.39 7.48
C LYS A 524 16.61 -26.05 7.03
N TYR A 525 17.84 -25.76 7.47
CA TYR A 525 18.45 -24.44 7.28
C TYR A 525 18.66 -24.03 5.81
N PRO A 526 19.05 -24.90 4.85
CA PRO A 526 19.19 -24.51 3.45
C PRO A 526 17.87 -24.02 2.84
N GLU A 527 16.78 -24.74 3.08
CA GLU A 527 15.45 -24.38 2.61
C GLU A 527 14.90 -23.15 3.34
N ALA A 528 15.27 -22.95 4.62
CA ALA A 528 14.97 -21.75 5.36
C ALA A 528 15.64 -20.51 4.74
N VAL A 529 16.95 -20.60 4.40
CA VAL A 529 17.69 -19.53 3.70
C VAL A 529 17.01 -19.17 2.38
N ALA A 530 16.68 -20.16 1.55
CA ALA A 530 15.98 -19.92 0.28
C ALA A 530 14.60 -19.25 0.47
N SER A 531 13.90 -19.55 1.58
CA SER A 531 12.64 -18.88 1.91
C SER A 531 12.85 -17.43 2.36
N TYR A 532 13.89 -17.16 3.15
CA TYR A 532 14.23 -15.80 3.54
C TYR A 532 14.74 -14.97 2.34
N ASP A 533 15.46 -15.58 1.39
CA ASP A 533 15.86 -14.96 0.12
C ASP A 533 14.65 -14.45 -0.66
N GLN A 534 13.58 -15.25 -0.78
CA GLN A 534 12.32 -14.79 -1.36
C GLN A 534 11.68 -13.65 -0.55
N ALA A 535 11.64 -13.77 0.79
CA ALA A 535 11.06 -12.73 1.64
C ALA A 535 11.72 -11.35 1.44
N VAL A 536 13.06 -11.31 1.36
CA VAL A 536 13.84 -10.07 1.15
C VAL A 536 13.92 -9.65 -0.32
N GLN A 537 13.73 -10.55 -1.29
CA GLN A 537 13.57 -10.19 -2.70
C GLN A 537 12.33 -9.33 -2.91
N PHE A 538 11.19 -9.70 -2.30
CA PHE A 538 9.94 -8.93 -2.40
C PHE A 538 9.89 -7.72 -1.44
N GLN A 539 10.60 -7.77 -0.30
CA GLN A 539 10.69 -6.66 0.65
C GLN A 539 12.15 -6.47 1.15
N PRO A 540 13.00 -5.75 0.41
CA PRO A 540 14.43 -5.58 0.73
C PRO A 540 14.71 -4.97 2.11
N GLN A 541 13.79 -4.17 2.64
CA GLN A 541 13.88 -3.55 3.97
C GLN A 541 13.41 -4.43 5.13
N PHE A 542 13.10 -5.71 4.90
CA PHE A 542 12.58 -6.62 5.94
C PHE A 542 13.71 -7.11 6.87
N SER A 543 14.11 -6.28 7.83
CA SER A 543 15.26 -6.52 8.73
C SER A 543 15.18 -7.86 9.48
N SER A 544 13.98 -8.27 9.92
CA SER A 544 13.80 -9.55 10.63
C SER A 544 14.07 -10.76 9.74
N ALA A 545 13.74 -10.69 8.44
CA ALA A 545 14.05 -11.75 7.49
C ALA A 545 15.55 -11.83 7.20
N TRP A 546 16.24 -10.68 7.06
CA TRP A 546 17.70 -10.64 6.97
C TRP A 546 18.39 -11.21 8.21
N TYR A 547 17.88 -10.91 9.41
CA TYR A 547 18.43 -11.47 10.66
C TYR A 547 18.24 -12.99 10.76
N SER A 548 17.02 -13.49 10.49
CA SER A 548 16.76 -14.93 10.46
C SER A 548 17.58 -15.66 9.40
N ARG A 549 17.80 -15.04 8.22
CA ARG A 549 18.70 -15.53 7.17
C ARG A 549 20.14 -15.66 7.68
N GLY A 550 20.68 -14.62 8.30
CA GLY A 550 22.02 -14.64 8.89
C GLY A 550 22.17 -15.71 9.97
N SER A 551 21.15 -15.89 10.82
CA SER A 551 21.14 -16.94 11.84
C SER A 551 21.07 -18.36 11.24
N ALA A 552 20.33 -18.56 10.15
CA ALA A 552 20.30 -19.85 9.44
C ALA A 552 21.64 -20.16 8.74
N LEU A 553 22.25 -19.17 8.06
CA LEU A 553 23.58 -19.28 7.45
C LEU A 553 24.68 -19.55 8.49
N ARG A 554 24.58 -18.93 9.67
CA ARG A 554 25.47 -19.21 10.81
C ARG A 554 25.39 -20.68 11.23
N ASN A 555 24.19 -21.27 11.30
CA ASN A 555 24.01 -22.70 11.61
C ASN A 555 24.58 -23.61 10.50
N LEU A 556 24.56 -23.17 9.25
CA LEU A 556 25.23 -23.82 8.11
C LEU A 556 26.75 -23.61 8.05
N ARG A 557 27.31 -22.78 8.95
CA ARG A 557 28.71 -22.35 8.97
C ARG A 557 29.15 -21.52 7.75
N GLN A 558 28.19 -20.92 7.06
CA GLN A 558 28.40 -19.95 5.97
C GLN A 558 28.54 -18.56 6.60
N TYR A 559 29.71 -18.28 7.17
CA TYR A 559 29.90 -17.12 8.05
C TYR A 559 30.03 -15.80 7.28
N GLU A 560 30.64 -15.78 6.10
CA GLU A 560 30.68 -14.61 5.22
C GLU A 560 29.27 -14.15 4.84
N GLU A 561 28.45 -15.05 4.30
CA GLU A 561 27.08 -14.73 3.87
C GLU A 561 26.17 -14.39 5.08
N ALA A 562 26.49 -14.94 6.27
CA ALA A 562 25.84 -14.55 7.52
C ALA A 562 26.18 -13.09 7.90
N VAL A 563 27.46 -12.69 7.81
CA VAL A 563 27.89 -11.30 8.05
C VAL A 563 27.18 -10.34 7.10
N ASP A 564 27.12 -10.65 5.80
CA ASP A 564 26.38 -9.82 4.82
C ASP A 564 24.90 -9.66 5.18
N SER A 565 24.27 -10.73 5.67
CA SER A 565 22.86 -10.74 6.11
C SER A 565 22.65 -9.90 7.38
N PHE A 566 23.58 -9.97 8.33
CA PHE A 566 23.55 -9.09 9.50
C PHE A 566 23.84 -7.63 9.12
N ASP A 567 24.71 -7.35 8.16
CA ASP A 567 24.94 -6.00 7.65
C ASP A 567 23.70 -5.42 6.95
N GLN A 568 22.93 -6.21 6.18
CA GLN A 568 21.61 -5.75 5.70
C GLN A 568 20.62 -5.51 6.84
N THR A 569 20.63 -6.33 7.90
CA THR A 569 19.79 -6.09 9.10
C THR A 569 20.12 -4.72 9.71
N LEU A 570 21.40 -4.46 9.95
CA LEU A 570 21.93 -3.28 10.62
C LEU A 570 21.82 -2.00 9.78
N LYS A 571 21.83 -2.12 8.45
CA LYS A 571 21.52 -1.02 7.52
C LYS A 571 20.11 -0.45 7.72
N TYR A 572 19.13 -1.28 8.08
CA TYR A 572 17.74 -0.87 8.29
C TYR A 572 17.36 -0.69 9.78
N LYS A 573 18.05 -1.37 10.70
CA LYS A 573 17.92 -1.23 12.16
C LYS A 573 19.29 -1.16 12.84
N PRO A 574 19.98 -0.01 12.82
CA PRO A 574 21.31 0.15 13.41
C PRO A 574 21.40 -0.17 14.91
N GLU A 575 20.27 -0.11 15.63
CA GLU A 575 20.13 -0.34 17.07
C GLU A 575 19.94 -1.83 17.47
N HIS A 576 19.85 -2.75 16.50
CA HIS A 576 19.61 -4.17 16.77
C HIS A 576 20.85 -4.86 17.36
N TYR A 577 20.97 -4.86 18.69
CA TYR A 577 22.16 -5.32 19.40
C TYR A 577 22.46 -6.81 19.21
N GLU A 578 21.44 -7.66 19.01
CA GLU A 578 21.60 -9.09 18.70
C GLU A 578 22.25 -9.28 17.32
N ALA A 579 21.86 -8.50 16.31
CA ALA A 579 22.47 -8.56 14.99
C ALA A 579 23.94 -8.11 15.03
N TRP A 580 24.28 -7.08 15.83
CA TRP A 580 25.68 -6.70 16.09
C TRP A 580 26.48 -7.81 16.78
N TYR A 581 25.88 -8.50 17.75
CA TYR A 581 26.52 -9.61 18.45
C TYR A 581 26.73 -10.82 17.54
N ASP A 582 25.71 -11.24 16.80
CA ASP A 582 25.77 -12.39 15.90
C ASP A 582 26.71 -12.15 14.70
N ARG A 583 26.79 -10.90 14.21
CA ARG A 583 27.83 -10.44 13.28
C ARG A 583 29.22 -10.59 13.87
N GLY A 584 29.43 -10.09 15.09
CA GLY A 584 30.70 -10.23 15.81
C GLY A 584 31.09 -11.70 16.03
N TRP A 585 30.11 -12.56 16.31
CA TRP A 585 30.32 -13.99 16.47
C TRP A 585 30.74 -14.66 15.17
N ALA A 586 30.08 -14.34 14.05
CA ALA A 586 30.46 -14.87 12.73
C ALA A 586 31.87 -14.40 12.32
N LEU A 587 32.21 -13.11 12.52
CA LEU A 587 33.55 -12.57 12.30
C LEU A 587 34.62 -13.24 13.17
N HIS A 588 34.29 -13.60 14.42
CA HIS A 588 35.19 -14.36 15.28
C HIS A 588 35.47 -15.77 14.74
N GLN A 589 34.47 -16.47 14.18
CA GLN A 589 34.71 -17.76 13.51
C GLN A 589 35.60 -17.62 12.27
N LEU A 590 35.53 -16.48 11.58
CA LEU A 590 36.39 -16.10 10.46
C LEU A 590 37.76 -15.54 10.87
N GLN A 591 38.09 -15.56 12.17
CA GLN A 591 39.34 -15.02 12.73
C GLN A 591 39.56 -13.51 12.46
N ARG A 592 38.51 -12.79 12.07
CA ARG A 592 38.50 -11.32 11.85
C ARG A 592 38.26 -10.62 13.19
N TYR A 593 39.18 -10.82 14.14
CA TYR A 593 38.97 -10.51 15.56
C TYR A 593 38.77 -9.02 15.83
N GLU A 594 39.46 -8.12 15.13
CA GLU A 594 39.31 -6.66 15.26
C GLU A 594 37.90 -6.20 14.88
N GLU A 595 37.37 -6.71 13.77
CA GLU A 595 36.01 -6.41 13.33
C GLU A 595 34.94 -7.07 14.21
N ALA A 596 35.25 -8.25 14.77
CA ALA A 596 34.43 -8.89 15.78
C ALA A 596 34.32 -8.02 17.04
N ILE A 597 35.45 -7.50 17.56
CA ILE A 597 35.50 -6.58 18.71
C ILE A 597 34.69 -5.32 18.42
N ALA A 598 34.88 -4.69 17.25
CA ALA A 598 34.10 -3.51 16.87
C ALA A 598 32.59 -3.78 16.82
N SER A 599 32.18 -4.97 16.38
CA SER A 599 30.78 -5.40 16.33
C SER A 599 30.22 -5.66 17.74
N TYR A 600 30.98 -6.32 18.62
CA TYR A 600 30.60 -6.48 20.03
C TYR A 600 30.53 -5.13 20.76
N ASP A 601 31.41 -4.18 20.46
CA ASP A 601 31.37 -2.82 21.03
C ASP A 601 30.11 -2.04 20.60
N GLN A 602 29.63 -2.22 19.35
CA GLN A 602 28.31 -1.68 18.97
C GLN A 602 27.16 -2.40 19.69
N SER A 603 27.20 -3.74 19.81
CA SER A 603 26.19 -4.49 20.58
C SER A 603 26.09 -3.98 22.03
N LEU A 604 27.23 -3.85 22.71
CA LEU A 604 27.33 -3.37 24.10
C LEU A 604 26.98 -1.90 24.27
N LYS A 605 27.16 -1.07 23.23
CA LYS A 605 26.70 0.33 23.21
C LYS A 605 25.17 0.42 23.30
N PHE A 606 24.45 -0.44 22.58
CA PHE A 606 22.98 -0.50 22.61
C PHE A 606 22.43 -1.31 23.79
N HIS A 607 23.10 -2.40 24.19
CA HIS A 607 22.71 -3.23 25.33
C HIS A 607 23.91 -3.60 26.22
N LYS A 608 24.21 -2.74 27.20
CA LYS A 608 25.38 -2.87 28.10
C LYS A 608 25.35 -4.13 28.98
N ASN A 609 24.16 -4.58 29.36
CA ASN A 609 23.95 -5.68 30.31
C ASN A 609 23.97 -7.06 29.63
N TYR A 610 24.92 -7.28 28.72
CA TYR A 610 25.01 -8.51 27.92
C TYR A 610 26.30 -9.30 28.24
N PRO A 611 26.29 -10.22 29.23
CA PRO A 611 27.46 -11.01 29.62
C PRO A 611 28.10 -11.77 28.45
N GLN A 612 27.29 -12.28 27.52
CA GLN A 612 27.74 -13.02 26.35
C GLN A 612 28.56 -12.17 25.39
N ALA A 613 28.17 -10.92 25.14
CA ALA A 613 28.97 -10.01 24.31
C ALA A 613 30.29 -9.61 24.99
N TRP A 614 30.28 -9.35 26.30
CA TRP A 614 31.52 -9.11 27.06
C TRP A 614 32.47 -10.30 27.04
N TYR A 615 31.96 -11.52 27.22
CA TYR A 615 32.73 -12.75 27.14
C TYR A 615 33.31 -12.99 25.73
N SER A 616 32.49 -12.89 24.69
CA SER A 616 32.91 -13.10 23.30
C SER A 616 33.89 -12.02 22.82
N ARG A 617 33.76 -10.78 23.29
CA ARG A 617 34.75 -9.70 23.12
C ARG A 617 36.07 -10.02 23.81
N GLY A 618 36.02 -10.54 25.04
CA GLY A 618 37.19 -11.01 25.78
C GLY A 618 37.93 -12.11 25.02
N ASN A 619 37.20 -13.08 24.46
CA ASN A 619 37.78 -14.16 23.65
C ASN A 619 38.47 -13.63 22.37
N ALA A 620 37.86 -12.65 21.68
CA ALA A 620 38.49 -12.02 20.51
C ALA A 620 39.80 -11.29 20.89
N LEU A 621 39.80 -10.54 22.00
CA LEU A 621 40.98 -9.84 22.53
C LEU A 621 42.08 -10.81 22.97
N TYR A 622 41.70 -11.96 23.56
CA TYR A 622 42.63 -13.02 23.93
C TYR A 622 43.35 -13.63 22.72
N ASN A 623 42.62 -13.89 21.62
CA ASN A 623 43.21 -14.38 20.37
C ASN A 623 44.19 -13.36 19.74
N LEU A 624 43.91 -12.06 19.88
CA LEU A 624 44.85 -10.98 19.52
C LEU A 624 45.99 -10.77 20.53
N LYS A 625 46.11 -11.63 21.56
CA LYS A 625 47.08 -11.54 22.66
C LYS A 625 46.98 -10.25 23.48
N ASN A 626 45.89 -9.49 23.35
CA ASN A 626 45.57 -8.36 24.21
C ASN A 626 44.95 -8.86 25.52
N TYR A 627 45.77 -9.55 26.32
CA TYR A 627 45.32 -10.21 27.55
C TYR A 627 44.75 -9.21 28.57
N GLN A 628 45.30 -7.99 28.66
CA GLN A 628 44.79 -6.95 29.56
C GLN A 628 43.37 -6.51 29.17
N GLY A 629 43.11 -6.29 27.87
CA GLY A 629 41.76 -5.99 27.37
C GLY A 629 40.80 -7.18 27.49
N ALA A 630 41.31 -8.41 27.35
CA ALA A 630 40.54 -9.63 27.56
C ALA A 630 40.07 -9.74 29.03
N ILE A 631 40.98 -9.59 30.00
CA ILE A 631 40.68 -9.59 31.44
C ILE A 631 39.60 -8.55 31.77
N ALA A 632 39.78 -7.30 31.32
CA ALA A 632 38.80 -6.24 31.57
C ALA A 632 37.41 -6.55 30.97
N SER A 633 37.35 -7.28 29.86
CA SER A 633 36.08 -7.71 29.25
C SER A 633 35.46 -8.88 30.02
N TYR A 634 36.27 -9.85 30.47
CA TYR A 634 35.80 -10.94 31.33
C TYR A 634 35.33 -10.44 32.71
N ASP A 635 35.99 -9.43 33.29
CA ASP A 635 35.57 -8.77 34.53
C ASP A 635 34.14 -8.22 34.40
N GLN A 636 33.79 -7.57 33.29
CA GLN A 636 32.42 -7.12 33.03
C GLN A 636 31.45 -8.30 32.87
N ALA A 637 31.86 -9.37 32.17
CA ALA A 637 31.02 -10.55 31.98
C ALA A 637 30.66 -11.23 33.31
N VAL A 638 31.63 -11.40 34.22
CA VAL A 638 31.40 -12.03 35.53
C VAL A 638 30.75 -11.08 36.54
N ALA A 639 30.99 -9.76 36.44
CA ALA A 639 30.25 -8.78 37.25
C ALA A 639 28.74 -8.77 36.93
N LEU A 640 28.38 -8.92 35.65
CA LEU A 640 26.98 -9.04 35.22
C LEU A 640 26.39 -10.44 35.47
N LYS A 641 27.21 -11.49 35.37
CA LYS A 641 26.79 -12.88 35.60
C LYS A 641 27.85 -13.64 36.43
N PRO A 642 27.79 -13.57 37.77
CA PRO A 642 28.81 -14.19 38.63
C PRO A 642 29.01 -15.69 38.40
N ASN A 643 27.95 -16.43 38.07
CA ASN A 643 28.02 -17.87 37.79
C ASN A 643 28.49 -18.24 36.37
N TYR A 644 29.10 -17.31 35.63
CA TYR A 644 29.64 -17.57 34.28
C TYR A 644 31.01 -18.25 34.35
N HIS A 645 31.02 -19.55 34.69
CA HIS A 645 32.24 -20.35 34.90
C HIS A 645 33.21 -20.34 33.71
N GLU A 646 32.72 -20.29 32.46
CA GLU A 646 33.56 -20.18 31.26
C GLU A 646 34.31 -18.84 31.20
N ALA A 647 33.67 -17.74 31.62
CA ALA A 647 34.30 -16.42 31.68
C ALA A 647 35.37 -16.34 32.78
N TRP A 648 35.14 -16.95 33.95
CA TRP A 648 36.14 -17.09 35.00
C TRP A 648 37.36 -17.91 34.56
N TYR A 649 37.14 -19.02 33.84
CA TYR A 649 38.21 -19.84 33.29
C TYR A 649 39.03 -19.07 32.23
N SER A 650 38.38 -18.43 31.26
CA SER A 650 39.07 -17.63 30.25
C SER A 650 39.83 -16.42 30.84
N ARG A 651 39.31 -15.83 31.92
CA ARG A 651 40.02 -14.83 32.72
C ARG A 651 41.28 -15.39 33.37
N GLY A 652 41.20 -16.58 33.97
CA GLY A 652 42.35 -17.30 34.53
C GLY A 652 43.45 -17.54 33.49
N ASN A 653 43.08 -17.98 32.28
CA ASN A 653 44.01 -18.18 31.17
C ASN A 653 44.70 -16.88 30.71
N ALA A 654 43.96 -15.77 30.66
CA ALA A 654 44.52 -14.46 30.33
C ALA A 654 45.51 -13.95 31.39
N LEU A 655 45.20 -14.14 32.68
CA LEU A 655 46.09 -13.81 33.79
C LEU A 655 47.34 -14.69 33.81
N PHE A 656 47.19 -15.99 33.56
CA PHE A 656 48.32 -16.91 33.42
C PHE A 656 49.25 -16.50 32.26
N SER A 657 48.68 -16.06 31.13
CA SER A 657 49.45 -15.56 29.98
C SER A 657 50.22 -14.27 30.28
N LEU A 658 49.75 -13.44 31.23
CA LEU A 658 50.46 -12.28 31.77
C LEU A 658 51.39 -12.62 32.95
N LYS A 659 51.60 -13.90 33.26
CA LYS A 659 52.33 -14.39 34.45
C LYS A 659 51.75 -13.95 35.80
N GLN A 660 50.50 -13.47 35.85
CA GLN A 660 49.81 -13.07 37.07
C GLN A 660 49.21 -14.29 37.78
N TYR A 661 50.07 -15.24 38.14
CA TYR A 661 49.66 -16.60 38.52
C TYR A 661 48.76 -16.66 39.76
N SER A 662 48.98 -15.81 40.77
CA SER A 662 48.12 -15.75 41.96
C SER A 662 46.66 -15.39 41.61
N GLN A 663 46.46 -14.36 40.79
CA GLN A 663 45.13 -13.95 40.31
C GLN A 663 44.51 -14.98 39.34
N ALA A 664 45.35 -15.68 38.57
CA ALA A 664 44.92 -16.78 37.72
C ALA A 664 44.33 -17.92 38.56
N VAL A 665 45.02 -18.34 39.63
CA VAL A 665 44.52 -19.35 40.60
C VAL A 665 43.15 -18.95 41.15
N THR A 666 42.99 -17.71 41.66
CA THR A 666 41.70 -17.22 42.17
C THR A 666 40.59 -17.28 41.11
N SER A 667 40.91 -16.97 39.84
CA SER A 667 39.94 -17.02 38.75
C SER A 667 39.52 -18.46 38.40
N PHE A 668 40.46 -19.41 38.43
CA PHE A 668 40.15 -20.83 38.26
C PHE A 668 39.37 -21.40 39.46
N GLU A 669 39.61 -20.90 40.68
CA GLU A 669 38.84 -21.28 41.86
C GLU A 669 37.37 -20.82 41.77
N GLU A 670 37.10 -19.59 41.33
CA GLU A 670 35.73 -19.15 41.07
C GLU A 670 35.08 -19.93 39.91
N ALA A 671 35.83 -20.28 38.85
CA ALA A 671 35.32 -21.18 37.80
C ALA A 671 34.88 -22.55 38.37
N LEU A 672 35.74 -23.15 39.21
CA LEU A 672 35.48 -24.44 39.87
C LEU A 672 34.38 -24.36 40.94
N ARG A 673 34.20 -23.21 41.59
CA ARG A 673 33.11 -22.95 42.55
C ARG A 673 31.74 -23.06 41.89
N TYR A 674 31.60 -22.55 40.65
CA TYR A 674 30.36 -22.63 39.90
C TYR A 674 30.22 -23.90 39.05
N LYS A 675 31.33 -24.57 38.72
CA LYS A 675 31.35 -25.87 38.05
C LYS A 675 32.49 -26.75 38.59
N SER A 676 32.17 -27.57 39.58
CA SER A 676 33.17 -28.37 40.33
C SER A 676 33.84 -29.48 39.52
N ASP A 677 33.24 -29.91 38.42
CA ASP A 677 33.77 -30.94 37.51
C ASP A 677 34.54 -30.37 36.30
N TYR A 678 34.86 -29.08 36.31
CA TYR A 678 35.53 -28.41 35.19
C TYR A 678 37.04 -28.76 35.11
N GLN A 679 37.34 -29.89 34.47
CA GLN A 679 38.70 -30.46 34.39
C GLN A 679 39.74 -29.48 33.83
N GLU A 680 39.37 -28.67 32.85
CA GLU A 680 40.26 -27.67 32.23
C GLU A 680 40.65 -26.58 33.24
N ALA A 681 39.71 -26.12 34.07
CA ALA A 681 39.98 -25.16 35.14
C ALA A 681 40.84 -25.77 36.28
N SER A 682 40.64 -27.05 36.62
CA SER A 682 41.51 -27.75 37.59
C SER A 682 42.95 -27.83 37.11
N LYS A 683 43.15 -28.23 35.85
CA LYS A 683 44.50 -28.30 35.23
C LYS A 683 45.14 -26.91 35.12
N GLY A 684 44.38 -25.89 34.71
CA GLY A 684 44.85 -24.51 34.66
C GLY A 684 45.26 -23.99 36.05
N LYS A 685 44.50 -24.33 37.10
CA LYS A 685 44.84 -24.01 38.50
C LYS A 685 46.14 -24.67 38.93
N GLU A 686 46.30 -25.97 38.70
CA GLU A 686 47.52 -26.72 39.04
C GLU A 686 48.75 -26.14 38.34
N GLN A 687 48.65 -25.83 37.05
CA GLN A 687 49.71 -25.18 36.28
C GLN A 687 50.06 -23.78 36.82
N ALA A 688 49.06 -22.98 37.18
CA ALA A 688 49.27 -21.66 37.78
C ALA A 688 49.96 -21.74 39.15
N ILE A 689 49.62 -22.72 39.98
CA ILE A 689 50.28 -22.96 41.28
C ILE A 689 51.76 -23.33 41.07
N GLN A 690 52.05 -24.27 40.16
CA GLN A 690 53.43 -24.69 39.86
C GLN A 690 54.27 -23.52 39.32
N ALA A 691 53.71 -22.73 38.40
CA ALA A 691 54.41 -21.57 37.83
C ALA A 691 54.67 -20.46 38.86
N ALA A 692 53.74 -20.24 39.80
CA ALA A 692 53.93 -19.32 40.92
C ALA A 692 55.07 -19.77 41.87
N GLN A 693 55.14 -21.08 42.16
CA GLN A 693 56.21 -21.65 42.99
C GLN A 693 57.58 -21.47 42.36
N VAL A 694 57.73 -21.78 41.06
CA VAL A 694 59.02 -21.62 40.34
C VAL A 694 59.52 -20.17 40.40
N ILE A 695 58.66 -19.18 40.15
CA ILE A 695 59.08 -17.76 40.25
C ILE A 695 59.54 -17.42 41.68
N SER A 696 58.80 -17.85 42.72
CA SER A 696 59.21 -17.57 44.10
C SER A 696 60.54 -18.24 44.50
N GLU A 697 60.86 -19.40 43.93
CA GLU A 697 62.17 -20.05 44.09
C GLU A 697 63.29 -19.33 43.32
N GLU A 698 63.01 -18.78 42.14
CA GLU A 698 63.97 -17.99 41.36
C GLU A 698 64.27 -16.64 42.04
N GLU A 699 63.24 -15.89 42.45
CA GLU A 699 63.37 -14.61 43.16
C GLU A 699 64.14 -14.76 44.48
N SER A 700 63.89 -15.84 45.23
CA SER A 700 64.64 -16.10 46.48
C SER A 700 66.10 -16.50 46.24
N ARG A 701 66.45 -17.10 45.10
CA ARG A 701 67.84 -17.38 44.71
C ARG A 701 68.58 -16.12 44.26
N GLU A 702 67.92 -15.22 43.53
CA GLU A 702 68.53 -13.94 43.12
C GLU A 702 68.80 -13.02 44.32
N GLN A 703 67.89 -13.00 45.30
CA GLN A 703 68.11 -12.27 46.56
C GLN A 703 69.19 -12.92 47.45
N GLY A 704 69.34 -14.25 47.41
CA GLY A 704 70.45 -14.93 48.08
C GLY A 704 71.82 -14.69 47.42
N SER A 705 71.86 -14.60 46.08
CA SER A 705 73.08 -14.43 45.28
C SER A 705 73.68 -13.01 45.36
N SER A 706 72.91 -12.02 45.82
CA SER A 706 73.33 -10.61 45.92
C SER A 706 73.87 -10.21 47.31
N GLY A 707 73.93 -11.15 48.27
CA GLY A 707 74.40 -10.90 49.64
C GLY A 707 75.87 -11.24 49.94
N ASP A 708 76.52 -12.12 49.16
CA ASP A 708 77.86 -12.66 49.45
C ASP A 708 78.99 -11.90 48.71
N GLY A 709 78.87 -10.58 48.59
CA GLY A 709 79.64 -9.78 47.63
C GLY A 709 80.48 -8.61 48.16
N GLU A 710 80.36 -8.19 49.41
CA GLU A 710 81.16 -7.09 49.96
C GLU A 710 81.20 -7.14 51.50
N ASP A 711 82.31 -7.65 52.08
CA ASP A 711 82.76 -7.22 53.41
C ASP A 711 84.25 -7.57 53.61
N GLY A 712 85.11 -6.61 53.23
CA GLY A 712 86.56 -6.66 53.40
C GLY A 712 87.09 -5.37 53.99
N GLU A 713 87.58 -5.44 55.23
CA GLU A 713 88.49 -4.49 55.90
C GLU A 713 88.27 -2.98 55.73
N MET A 714 87.60 -2.34 56.71
CA MET A 714 88.08 -1.20 57.52
C MET A 714 86.91 -0.71 58.38
N GLY A 715 87.04 -0.15 59.58
CA GLY A 715 88.18 0.41 60.28
C GLY A 715 87.61 1.44 61.28
N SER A 716 87.91 1.29 62.57
CA SER A 716 87.27 2.04 63.67
C SER A 716 87.45 3.56 63.62
N ARG A 717 86.39 4.36 63.91
CA ARG A 717 86.43 5.63 64.72
C ARG A 717 85.08 6.37 64.83
N GLY A 718 84.78 6.88 66.04
CA GLY A 718 83.90 8.04 66.37
C GLY A 718 82.40 7.92 66.03
N ALA A 719 81.41 7.93 66.93
CA ALA A 719 81.08 8.82 68.06
C ALA A 719 80.32 10.12 67.66
N GLU A 720 79.21 10.38 68.37
CA GLU A 720 78.41 11.65 68.42
C GLU A 720 77.65 12.03 67.11
N GLU A 721 76.46 12.67 67.10
CA GLU A 721 75.42 12.95 68.12
C GLU A 721 74.07 13.32 67.42
N ALA A 722 72.94 13.07 68.11
CA ALA A 722 71.65 13.78 68.18
C ALA A 722 71.03 14.65 67.02
N GLY A 723 69.68 14.69 66.99
CA GLY A 723 68.81 15.57 66.16
C GLY A 723 67.85 14.77 65.26
N GLU A 724 66.55 14.58 65.52
CA GLU A 724 65.46 15.54 65.85
C GLU A 724 65.35 16.66 64.77
N VAL A 725 64.21 16.97 64.11
CA VAL A 725 62.77 16.83 64.44
C VAL A 725 61.92 16.63 63.16
N SER A 726 60.70 16.09 63.34
CA SER A 726 59.44 16.21 62.57
C SER A 726 59.22 17.53 61.76
N GLN A 727 58.26 17.64 60.82
CA GLN A 727 56.90 17.07 60.72
C GLN A 727 56.51 16.73 59.27
#